data_AF-A0A2U3AZU1-F1
#
_entry.id   AF-A0A2U3AZU1-F1
#
_cell.length_a   1.000
_cell.length_b   1.000
_cell.length_c   1.000
_cell.angle_alpha   90.00
_cell.angle_beta   90.00
_cell.angle_gamma   90.00
#
_symmetry.space_group_name_H-M   'P 1'
#
loop_
_entity.id
_entity.type
_entity.pdbx_description
1 polymer ?
#
loop_
_entity_poly.entity_id
_entity_poly.type
_entity_poly.pdbx_seq_one_letter_code
_entity_poly.pdbx_strand_id
1 'polypeptide(L)'
;MKKNYIHSIMVVGLLFFGLIGFSQNSLVNSEYGNVIKTYLTQNQAKYHLTANDIEDLYVTKEYFSKSTKINHVYVNQRFQGIEIHNAISSVAMRDHAVFYYANNLIGNINQKVNTISPQINAQRAIENVVTQLNLGSLQGLELISGNNKEFLFTNGNVSRNNIPVKLVYYYSVEQDDLKLAWDLNIDALKSNNWWSVRVDAVTGQILEKSDWVVSCNFGDGNHANHTDNSNHQVVAQESFSLFKPNALVEDGSHYNVFALPVEAPSFGGRTLLSSPADDNASPYGWHDTNGAAGAEYNFTRGNNVFAYEDTNDIGSGSSPNGGSLLNFDFALNIDQDPIGYQNASVTNMFYVSNMMHDVWYQYGFDEASGNFQENNYGNAGLGSDSVNAEGQDGGGTDNANFATGPDGQNPRMQMYLWTPPAIQELIKVNNTSVAGFYQAANPATTPPNNITGIGSTPVTGELVLVDDGTALPTEGCNPISSVAGKIAVIRRGTCPFVDKIQNAQDAGAIAVIVINHNNPTNDPAYVPFVTMAGETNPLFTIPSVFTNYDNGEILLAAMQNEGPVSVTLQVVAEYMIDGSFDNSIVAHEYGHGISNRLTGGAASTGCLNNAEQMGEGWSDWFGLMLTMKPGDEGTDARGMGTYATGQPTTGVGIRNAPYSTDFAVNDFTYNDTNDTANVAAP
;
A
#
# COMPACT_ATOMS: atom_id res chain seq x y z
N MET A 1 -50.60 21.30 -59.00
CA MET A 1 -49.38 22.09 -58.71
C MET A 1 -49.47 22.60 -57.29
N LYS A 2 -48.42 22.42 -56.46
CA LYS A 2 -48.28 22.76 -55.03
C LYS A 2 -48.23 21.56 -54.07
N LYS A 3 -47.22 20.71 -54.26
CA LYS A 3 -46.42 20.09 -53.20
C LYS A 3 -44.98 20.34 -53.66
N ASN A 4 -44.19 21.15 -52.95
CA ASN A 4 -42.72 21.31 -53.05
C ASN A 4 -42.20 22.60 -52.39
N TYR A 5 -42.64 22.95 -51.17
CA TYR A 5 -42.03 24.07 -50.43
C TYR A 5 -41.83 23.82 -48.93
N ILE A 6 -42.04 22.59 -48.43
CA ILE A 6 -41.82 22.26 -47.01
C ILE A 6 -40.53 21.45 -46.80
N HIS A 7 -39.92 20.91 -47.87
CA HIS A 7 -38.63 20.19 -47.76
C HIS A 7 -37.38 21.09 -47.86
N SER A 8 -37.51 22.36 -48.25
CA SER A 8 -36.34 23.25 -48.43
C SER A 8 -36.05 24.16 -47.24
N ILE A 9 -36.94 24.27 -46.24
CA ILE A 9 -36.71 25.07 -45.03
C ILE A 9 -36.20 24.20 -43.87
N MET A 10 -36.47 22.89 -43.87
CA MET A 10 -35.95 21.97 -42.86
C MET A 10 -34.50 21.52 -43.12
N VAL A 11 -33.96 21.77 -44.31
CA VAL A 11 -32.57 21.43 -44.68
C VAL A 11 -31.59 22.57 -44.38
N VAL A 12 -32.06 23.81 -44.19
CA VAL A 12 -31.18 24.95 -43.87
C VAL A 12 -31.10 25.22 -42.35
N GLY A 13 -32.08 24.77 -41.56
CA GLY A 13 -32.07 24.87 -40.09
C GLY A 13 -31.32 23.74 -39.36
N LEU A 14 -30.99 22.65 -40.05
CA LEU A 14 -30.26 21.48 -39.51
C LEU A 14 -28.77 21.44 -39.89
N LEU A 15 -28.28 22.46 -40.60
CA LEU A 15 -26.88 22.61 -40.98
C LEU A 15 -26.08 23.57 -40.07
N PHE A 16 -26.67 24.08 -38.99
CA PHE A 16 -26.01 25.02 -38.06
C PHE A 16 -25.95 24.56 -36.59
N PHE A 17 -26.18 23.27 -36.32
CA PHE A 17 -26.04 22.68 -34.97
C PHE A 17 -25.13 21.43 -34.94
N GLY A 18 -24.15 21.39 -35.84
CA GLY A 18 -23.21 20.26 -35.98
C GLY A 18 -21.77 20.69 -36.19
N LEU A 19 -21.33 21.78 -35.56
CA LEU A 19 -19.93 22.14 -35.42
C LEU A 19 -19.73 22.81 -34.06
N ILE A 20 -19.93 22.06 -32.98
CA ILE A 20 -19.10 22.30 -31.79
C ILE A 20 -17.73 21.73 -32.16
N GLY A 21 -16.97 22.51 -32.94
CA GLY A 21 -15.54 22.30 -32.99
C GLY A 21 -15.06 22.55 -31.58
N PHE A 22 -14.73 21.49 -30.85
CA PHE A 22 -13.97 21.61 -29.61
C PHE A 22 -12.75 22.45 -29.96
N SER A 23 -12.70 23.67 -29.39
CA SER A 23 -11.50 24.50 -29.38
C SER A 23 -10.36 23.59 -28.98
N GLN A 24 -9.39 23.35 -29.86
CA GLN A 24 -8.15 22.69 -29.47
C GLN A 24 -7.57 23.57 -28.38
N ASN A 25 -7.61 23.10 -27.12
CA ASN A 25 -7.00 23.80 -26.00
C ASN A 25 -5.54 24.02 -26.40
N SER A 26 -5.24 25.28 -26.67
CA SER A 26 -3.91 25.78 -26.98
C SER A 26 -3.39 26.43 -25.71
N LEU A 27 -2.07 26.41 -25.52
CA LEU A 27 -1.43 27.08 -24.39
C LEU A 27 -1.95 28.52 -24.23
N VAL A 28 -2.18 29.25 -25.34
CA VAL A 28 -2.66 30.65 -25.33
C VAL A 28 -4.08 30.84 -24.80
N ASN A 29 -4.84 29.75 -24.63
CA ASN A 29 -6.19 29.80 -24.04
C ASN A 29 -6.16 29.74 -22.50
N SER A 30 -5.04 29.35 -21.88
CA SER A 30 -4.84 29.42 -20.43
C SER A 30 -4.48 30.84 -19.99
N GLU A 31 -4.85 31.21 -18.77
CA GLU A 31 -4.52 32.48 -18.13
C GLU A 31 -3.02 32.79 -18.20
N TYR A 32 -2.17 31.78 -17.95
CA TYR A 32 -0.71 31.92 -17.94
C TYR A 32 -0.06 31.62 -19.29
N GLY A 33 -0.83 31.24 -20.30
CA GLY A 33 -0.35 30.74 -21.58
C GLY A 33 0.67 31.63 -22.28
N ASN A 34 0.36 32.93 -22.38
CA ASN A 34 1.24 33.90 -23.04
C ASN A 34 2.54 34.14 -22.28
N VAL A 35 2.49 34.11 -20.94
CA VAL A 35 3.66 34.28 -20.08
C VAL A 35 4.59 33.08 -20.24
N ILE A 36 4.03 31.87 -20.19
CA ILE A 36 4.78 30.62 -20.37
C ILE A 36 5.41 30.56 -21.76
N LYS A 37 4.64 30.87 -22.82
CA LYS A 37 5.16 30.89 -24.20
C LYS A 37 6.31 31.87 -24.37
N THR A 38 6.20 33.05 -23.76
CA THR A 38 7.27 34.06 -23.78
C THR A 38 8.52 33.56 -23.06
N TYR A 39 8.36 32.98 -21.87
CA TYR A 39 9.45 32.40 -21.10
C TYR A 39 10.19 31.31 -21.89
N LEU A 40 9.46 30.36 -22.50
CA LEU A 40 10.04 29.30 -23.30
C LEU A 40 10.77 29.85 -24.53
N THR A 41 10.18 30.81 -25.23
CA THR A 41 10.83 31.46 -26.39
C THR A 41 12.17 32.11 -26.00
N GLN A 42 12.23 32.76 -24.84
CA GLN A 42 13.45 33.39 -24.33
C GLN A 42 14.50 32.37 -23.87
N ASN A 43 14.08 31.17 -23.45
CA ASN A 43 14.96 30.14 -22.87
C ASN A 43 15.13 28.91 -23.77
N GLN A 44 14.63 28.89 -24.99
CA GLN A 44 14.64 27.70 -25.87
C GLN A 44 16.05 27.11 -26.07
N ALA A 45 17.08 27.95 -26.17
CA ALA A 45 18.47 27.51 -26.31
C ALA A 45 19.00 26.78 -25.06
N LYS A 46 18.55 27.20 -23.87
CA LYS A 46 18.91 26.55 -22.59
C LYS A 46 18.33 25.14 -22.51
N TYR A 47 17.17 24.90 -23.11
CA TYR A 47 16.46 23.63 -23.07
C TYR A 47 16.66 22.79 -24.35
N HIS A 48 17.54 23.22 -25.25
CA HIS A 48 17.77 22.55 -26.54
C HIS A 48 16.50 22.38 -27.39
N LEU A 49 15.58 23.35 -27.32
CA LEU A 49 14.34 23.39 -28.07
C LEU A 49 14.44 24.32 -29.29
N THR A 50 13.72 23.97 -30.35
CA THR A 50 13.51 24.81 -31.54
C THR A 50 12.17 25.54 -31.44
N ALA A 51 11.97 26.55 -32.30
CA ALA A 51 10.70 27.28 -32.37
C ALA A 51 9.50 26.37 -32.69
N ASN A 52 9.73 25.32 -33.49
CA ASN A 52 8.68 24.35 -33.84
C ASN A 52 8.33 23.45 -32.64
N ASP A 53 9.28 23.19 -31.74
CA ASP A 53 9.05 22.31 -30.59
C ASP A 53 8.12 22.94 -29.55
N ILE A 54 7.98 24.26 -29.55
CA ILE A 54 7.11 25.00 -28.61
C ILE A 54 5.88 25.63 -29.29
N GLU A 55 5.59 25.24 -30.53
CA GLU A 55 4.46 25.80 -31.30
C GLU A 55 3.13 25.21 -30.85
N ASP A 56 3.06 23.87 -30.69
CA ASP A 56 1.86 23.13 -30.33
C ASP A 56 1.97 22.61 -28.88
N LEU A 57 1.83 23.53 -27.94
CA LEU A 57 1.74 23.26 -26.52
C LEU A 57 0.31 23.45 -26.01
N TYR A 58 -0.05 22.73 -24.97
CA TYR A 58 -1.32 22.92 -24.26
C TYR A 58 -1.18 22.64 -22.77
N VAL A 59 -2.11 23.20 -21.99
CA VAL A 59 -2.18 22.94 -20.55
C VAL A 59 -2.98 21.66 -20.32
N THR A 60 -2.36 20.68 -19.64
CA THR A 60 -3.03 19.44 -19.23
C THR A 60 -3.79 19.62 -17.92
N LYS A 61 -3.19 20.36 -16.98
CA LYS A 61 -3.79 20.69 -15.68
C LYS A 61 -3.26 22.03 -15.20
N GLU A 62 -4.12 22.80 -14.56
CA GLU A 62 -3.79 24.06 -13.91
C GLU A 62 -4.61 24.18 -12.63
N TYR A 63 -3.94 24.49 -11.52
CA TYR A 63 -4.62 24.74 -10.25
C TYR A 63 -3.83 25.72 -9.37
N PHE A 64 -4.56 26.44 -8.52
CA PHE A 64 -4.00 27.35 -7.54
C PHE A 64 -3.84 26.64 -6.19
N SER A 65 -2.60 26.51 -5.71
CA SER A 65 -2.34 26.02 -4.35
C SER A 65 -2.61 27.15 -3.35
N LYS A 66 -3.70 27.01 -2.58
CA LYS A 66 -4.08 27.96 -1.53
C LYS A 66 -3.03 28.07 -0.43
N SER A 67 -2.27 27.00 -0.17
CA SER A 67 -1.23 26.95 0.86
C SER A 67 0.03 27.71 0.44
N THR A 68 0.60 27.36 -0.72
CA THR A 68 1.87 27.95 -1.19
C THR A 68 1.70 29.28 -1.92
N LYS A 69 0.46 29.64 -2.28
CA LYS A 69 0.11 30.80 -3.13
C LYS A 69 0.79 30.74 -4.50
N ILE A 70 0.94 29.53 -5.04
CA ILE A 70 1.52 29.25 -6.36
C ILE A 70 0.44 28.68 -7.27
N ASN A 71 0.41 29.09 -8.54
CA ASN A 71 -0.36 28.37 -9.55
C ASN A 71 0.54 27.33 -10.20
N HIS A 72 0.14 26.07 -10.13
CA HIS A 72 0.80 24.97 -10.78
C HIS A 72 0.18 24.79 -12.16
N VAL A 73 1.01 24.87 -13.20
CA VAL A 73 0.59 24.71 -14.60
C VAL A 73 1.41 23.60 -15.22
N TYR A 74 0.75 22.56 -15.72
CA TYR A 74 1.37 21.44 -16.40
C TYR A 74 1.16 21.60 -17.90
N VAL A 75 2.25 21.65 -18.65
CA VAL A 75 2.25 21.94 -20.08
C VAL A 75 2.78 20.74 -20.84
N ASN A 76 1.96 20.18 -21.72
CA ASN A 76 2.33 19.03 -22.55
C ASN A 76 2.55 19.46 -24.00
N GLN A 77 3.45 18.76 -24.66
CA GLN A 77 3.82 18.92 -26.05
C GLN A 77 2.93 18.09 -26.98
N ARG A 78 2.57 18.65 -28.13
CA ARG A 78 1.92 17.93 -29.21
C ARG A 78 2.68 18.08 -30.51
N PHE A 79 2.43 17.14 -31.41
CA PHE A 79 2.83 17.26 -32.80
C PHE A 79 1.60 17.05 -33.69
N GLN A 80 1.23 18.09 -34.46
CA GLN A 80 0.03 18.11 -35.30
C GLN A 80 -1.26 17.74 -34.53
N GLY A 81 -1.36 18.25 -33.30
CA GLY A 81 -2.46 17.99 -32.38
C GLY A 81 -2.55 16.54 -31.89
N ILE A 82 -1.48 15.74 -31.99
CA ILE A 82 -1.35 14.43 -31.32
C ILE A 82 -0.39 14.63 -30.14
N GLU A 83 -0.80 14.18 -28.96
CA GLU A 83 -0.01 14.27 -27.73
C GLU A 83 1.30 13.50 -27.82
N ILE A 84 2.39 14.06 -27.29
CA ILE A 84 3.62 13.33 -27.02
C ILE A 84 3.55 12.84 -25.57
N HIS A 85 3.39 11.53 -25.41
CA HIS A 85 3.23 10.90 -24.10
C HIS A 85 4.39 11.27 -23.16
N ASN A 86 4.05 11.66 -21.93
CA ASN A 86 4.98 12.10 -20.88
C ASN A 86 5.89 13.30 -21.20
N ALA A 87 5.70 14.00 -22.32
CA ALA A 87 6.40 15.26 -22.60
C ALA A 87 5.80 16.45 -21.83
N ILE A 88 5.65 16.30 -20.51
CA ILE A 88 4.97 17.22 -19.59
C ILE A 88 5.99 18.04 -18.83
N SER A 89 5.93 19.36 -18.95
CA SER A 89 6.74 20.28 -18.17
C SER A 89 5.92 20.93 -17.05
N SER A 90 6.51 21.01 -15.86
CA SER A 90 5.90 21.64 -14.70
C SER A 90 6.31 23.11 -14.61
N VAL A 91 5.33 24.00 -14.53
CA VAL A 91 5.53 25.45 -14.36
C VAL A 91 4.90 25.90 -13.06
N ALA A 92 5.68 26.53 -12.19
CA ALA A 92 5.18 27.20 -11.01
C ALA A 92 5.08 28.70 -11.29
N MET A 93 3.88 29.26 -11.18
CA MET A 93 3.61 30.68 -11.40
C MET A 93 3.39 31.39 -10.07
N ARG A 94 4.04 32.54 -9.89
CA ARG A 94 3.83 33.44 -8.75
C ARG A 94 3.78 34.88 -9.26
N ASP A 95 2.81 35.66 -8.80
CA ASP A 95 2.63 37.07 -9.20
C ASP A 95 2.61 37.28 -10.73
N HIS A 96 1.92 36.39 -11.45
CA HIS A 96 1.87 36.37 -12.93
C HIS A 96 3.22 36.21 -13.65
N ALA A 97 4.24 35.69 -12.96
CA ALA A 97 5.55 35.39 -13.50
C ALA A 97 5.93 33.91 -13.29
N VAL A 98 6.79 33.37 -14.17
CA VAL A 98 7.36 32.04 -14.00
C VAL A 98 8.34 32.08 -12.82
N PHE A 99 7.96 31.46 -11.71
CA PHE A 99 8.79 31.32 -10.52
C PHE A 99 9.76 30.16 -10.65
N TYR A 100 9.28 29.03 -11.17
CA TYR A 100 10.09 27.83 -11.42
C TYR A 100 9.58 27.09 -12.66
N TYR A 101 10.51 26.44 -13.37
CA TYR A 101 10.21 25.67 -14.57
C TYR A 101 11.09 24.43 -14.64
N ALA A 102 10.47 23.27 -14.72
CA ALA A 102 11.10 21.99 -15.01
C ALA A 102 10.73 21.55 -16.42
N ASN A 103 11.74 21.39 -17.30
CA ASN A 103 11.54 21.02 -18.70
C ASN A 103 11.51 19.50 -18.85
N ASN A 104 10.49 19.00 -19.55
CA ASN A 104 10.47 17.64 -20.11
C ASN A 104 10.02 17.62 -21.59
N LEU A 105 10.06 18.78 -22.27
CA LEU A 105 9.72 18.85 -23.69
C LEU A 105 10.83 18.20 -24.54
N ILE A 106 10.44 17.59 -25.65
CA ILE A 106 11.35 16.92 -26.59
C ILE A 106 11.77 17.92 -27.67
N GLY A 107 13.09 18.04 -27.89
CA GLY A 107 13.67 18.86 -28.96
C GLY A 107 13.76 18.14 -30.31
N ASN A 108 13.69 18.93 -31.39
CA ASN A 108 13.82 18.49 -32.78
C ASN A 108 12.74 17.49 -33.25
N ILE A 109 11.48 17.68 -32.84
CA ILE A 109 10.38 16.73 -33.10
C ILE A 109 10.27 16.33 -34.58
N ASN A 110 10.35 17.30 -35.50
CA ASN A 110 10.21 17.06 -36.94
C ASN A 110 11.23 16.05 -37.51
N GLN A 111 12.36 15.84 -36.84
CA GLN A 111 13.39 14.90 -37.27
C GLN A 111 13.21 13.50 -36.65
N LYS A 112 12.36 13.39 -35.63
CA LYS A 112 12.18 12.19 -34.80
C LYS A 112 10.91 11.40 -35.12
N VAL A 113 9.89 12.06 -35.67
CA VAL A 113 8.58 11.44 -35.97
C VAL A 113 8.69 10.42 -37.09
N ASN A 114 8.22 9.19 -36.83
CA ASN A 114 8.26 8.09 -37.79
C ASN A 114 7.10 8.14 -38.83
N THR A 115 5.87 8.40 -38.40
CA THR A 115 4.65 8.48 -39.21
C THR A 115 3.60 9.33 -38.51
N ILE A 116 2.64 9.87 -39.28
CA ILE A 116 1.52 10.68 -38.77
C ILE A 116 0.17 9.97 -38.84
N SER A 117 0.12 8.77 -39.42
CA SER A 117 -1.11 8.01 -39.62
C SER A 117 -0.97 6.56 -39.12
N PRO A 118 -1.89 6.08 -38.28
CA PRO A 118 -1.84 4.71 -37.77
C PRO A 118 -2.13 3.69 -38.89
N GLN A 119 -1.50 2.52 -38.84
CA GLN A 119 -1.77 1.39 -39.74
C GLN A 119 -2.64 0.31 -39.09
N ILE A 120 -2.70 0.28 -37.75
CA ILE A 120 -3.66 -0.53 -37.00
C ILE A 120 -4.70 0.39 -36.30
N ASN A 121 -5.92 -0.10 -36.14
CA ASN A 121 -6.97 0.63 -35.41
C ASN A 121 -6.89 0.36 -33.89
N ALA A 122 -7.63 1.16 -33.11
CA ALA A 122 -7.68 1.06 -31.65
C ALA A 122 -8.13 -0.32 -31.14
N GLN A 123 -9.13 -0.93 -31.79
CA GLN A 123 -9.60 -2.28 -31.43
C GLN A 123 -8.47 -3.32 -31.56
N ARG A 124 -7.71 -3.26 -32.67
CA ARG A 124 -6.59 -4.18 -32.89
C ARG A 124 -5.47 -3.98 -31.87
N ALA A 125 -5.26 -2.75 -31.40
CA ALA A 125 -4.32 -2.47 -30.32
C ALA A 125 -4.73 -3.19 -29.01
N ILE A 126 -6.03 -3.14 -28.64
CA ILE A 126 -6.55 -3.87 -27.47
C ILE A 126 -6.34 -5.38 -27.62
N GLU A 127 -6.69 -5.96 -28.77
CA GLU A 127 -6.50 -7.40 -29.05
C GLU A 127 -5.02 -7.82 -28.90
N ASN A 128 -4.09 -6.97 -29.37
CA ASN A 128 -2.66 -7.22 -29.26
C ASN A 128 -2.18 -7.18 -27.81
N VAL A 129 -2.66 -6.25 -26.99
CA VAL A 129 -2.30 -6.16 -25.56
C VAL A 129 -2.82 -7.36 -24.80
N VAL A 130 -4.10 -7.72 -24.97
CA VAL A 130 -4.71 -8.89 -24.31
C VAL A 130 -3.93 -10.17 -24.64
N THR A 131 -3.50 -10.32 -25.89
CA THR A 131 -2.71 -11.48 -26.34
C THR A 131 -1.29 -11.44 -25.78
N GLN A 132 -0.58 -10.31 -25.88
CA GLN A 132 0.83 -10.20 -25.46
C GLN A 132 1.01 -10.25 -23.94
N LEU A 133 0.04 -9.75 -23.17
CA LEU A 133 0.04 -9.80 -21.71
C LEU A 133 -0.70 -11.02 -21.14
N ASN A 134 -1.24 -11.90 -21.99
CA ASN A 134 -1.96 -13.11 -21.59
C ASN A 134 -3.13 -12.85 -20.61
N LEU A 135 -3.94 -11.82 -20.88
CA LEU A 135 -5.03 -11.38 -20.00
C LEU A 135 -6.33 -12.21 -20.14
N GLY A 136 -6.28 -13.30 -20.91
CA GLY A 136 -7.42 -14.17 -21.20
C GLY A 136 -8.04 -13.93 -22.57
N SER A 137 -9.34 -14.20 -22.70
CA SER A 137 -10.06 -14.16 -23.98
C SER A 137 -11.02 -12.98 -24.03
N LEU A 138 -10.78 -12.08 -24.99
CA LEU A 138 -11.63 -10.92 -25.23
C LEU A 138 -13.04 -11.35 -25.70
N GLN A 139 -14.08 -10.85 -25.02
CA GLN A 139 -15.49 -11.12 -25.37
C GLN A 139 -16.34 -9.85 -25.21
N GLY A 140 -17.20 -9.56 -26.19
CA GLY A 140 -18.14 -8.43 -26.09
C GLY A 140 -17.49 -7.05 -26.10
N LEU A 141 -16.33 -6.90 -26.77
CA LEU A 141 -15.70 -5.60 -26.96
C LEU A 141 -16.50 -4.77 -27.98
N GLU A 142 -17.11 -3.68 -27.52
CA GLU A 142 -17.94 -2.79 -28.31
C GLU A 142 -17.48 -1.34 -28.14
N LEU A 143 -17.59 -0.54 -29.20
CA LEU A 143 -17.26 0.88 -29.15
C LEU A 143 -18.41 1.66 -28.50
N ILE A 144 -18.14 2.29 -27.36
CA ILE A 144 -19.10 3.14 -26.64
C ILE A 144 -19.13 4.54 -27.24
N SER A 145 -17.96 5.14 -27.43
CA SER A 145 -17.81 6.48 -28.01
C SER A 145 -16.40 6.65 -28.60
N GLY A 146 -16.23 7.60 -29.52
CA GLY A 146 -14.91 7.92 -30.03
C GLY A 146 -14.90 8.90 -31.20
N ASN A 147 -13.70 9.37 -31.52
CA ASN A 147 -13.37 10.19 -32.68
C ASN A 147 -12.13 9.60 -33.38
N ASN A 148 -11.47 10.34 -34.27
CA ASN A 148 -10.32 9.81 -35.02
C ASN A 148 -9.05 9.56 -34.18
N LYS A 149 -9.00 10.04 -32.92
CA LYS A 149 -7.82 10.00 -32.04
C LYS A 149 -8.10 9.39 -30.67
N GLU A 150 -9.34 9.43 -30.19
CA GLU A 150 -9.71 8.93 -28.85
C GLU A 150 -10.96 8.05 -28.94
N PHE A 151 -10.96 6.94 -28.23
CA PHE A 151 -12.01 5.93 -28.24
C PHE A 151 -12.24 5.40 -26.83
N LEU A 152 -13.48 4.99 -26.54
CA LEU A 152 -13.86 4.28 -25.33
C LEU A 152 -14.57 3.00 -25.73
N PHE A 153 -14.01 1.86 -25.32
CA PHE A 153 -14.60 0.55 -25.53
C PHE A 153 -15.18 -0.02 -24.23
N THR A 154 -16.11 -0.95 -24.35
CA THR A 154 -16.54 -1.78 -23.21
C THR A 154 -15.35 -2.56 -22.63
N ASN A 155 -15.52 -3.13 -21.44
CA ASN A 155 -14.46 -3.82 -20.71
C ASN A 155 -13.95 -5.14 -21.36
N GLY A 156 -14.65 -5.63 -22.39
CA GLY A 156 -14.25 -6.80 -23.17
C GLY A 156 -14.11 -8.11 -22.38
N ASN A 157 -14.69 -8.19 -21.17
CA ASN A 157 -14.49 -9.29 -20.21
C ASN A 157 -13.01 -9.60 -19.93
N VAL A 158 -12.17 -8.58 -20.02
CA VAL A 158 -10.73 -8.63 -19.67
C VAL A 158 -10.35 -7.54 -18.68
N SER A 159 -11.16 -6.47 -18.60
CA SER A 159 -10.96 -5.37 -17.66
C SER A 159 -12.10 -5.24 -16.65
N ARG A 160 -11.82 -4.71 -15.45
CA ARG A 160 -12.82 -4.24 -14.48
C ARG A 160 -13.55 -2.99 -15.01
N ASN A 161 -12.84 -2.14 -15.75
CA ASN A 161 -13.33 -0.86 -16.27
C ASN A 161 -13.50 -0.86 -17.80
N ASN A 162 -14.24 0.11 -18.33
CA ASN A 162 -14.23 0.38 -19.77
C ASN A 162 -12.82 0.78 -20.23
N ILE A 163 -12.44 0.41 -21.45
CA ILE A 163 -11.07 0.54 -21.94
C ILE A 163 -10.96 1.82 -22.80
N PRO A 164 -10.34 2.91 -22.28
CA PRO A 164 -10.03 4.07 -23.09
C PRO A 164 -8.82 3.79 -23.97
N VAL A 165 -8.83 4.31 -25.20
CA VAL A 165 -7.73 4.22 -26.16
C VAL A 165 -7.50 5.58 -26.82
N LYS A 166 -6.27 6.07 -26.80
CA LYS A 166 -5.89 7.37 -27.34
C LYS A 166 -4.68 7.26 -28.27
N LEU A 167 -4.68 8.03 -29.35
CA LEU A 167 -3.53 8.14 -30.26
C LEU A 167 -2.53 9.15 -29.68
N VAL A 168 -1.28 8.71 -29.49
CA VAL A 168 -0.17 9.50 -28.93
C VAL A 168 1.11 9.25 -29.72
N TYR A 169 2.15 10.05 -29.46
CA TYR A 169 3.53 9.72 -29.78
C TYR A 169 4.25 9.24 -28.52
N TYR A 170 4.89 8.08 -28.61
CA TYR A 170 5.83 7.58 -27.60
C TYR A 170 7.25 7.98 -27.98
N TYR A 171 8.01 8.55 -27.05
CA TYR A 171 9.42 8.91 -27.24
C TYR A 171 10.34 7.79 -26.78
N SER A 172 11.14 7.23 -27.68
CA SER A 172 12.18 6.26 -27.32
C SER A 172 13.48 6.99 -26.99
N VAL A 173 13.88 6.96 -25.71
CA VAL A 173 15.16 7.54 -25.27
C VAL A 173 16.35 6.83 -25.94
N GLU A 174 16.27 5.52 -26.12
CA GLU A 174 17.35 4.71 -26.72
C GLU A 174 17.57 5.00 -28.20
N GLN A 175 16.48 5.20 -28.95
CA GLN A 175 16.53 5.39 -30.41
C GLN A 175 16.49 6.87 -30.80
N ASP A 176 16.25 7.77 -29.85
CA ASP A 176 16.03 9.20 -30.05
C ASP A 176 14.92 9.51 -31.09
N ASP A 177 13.87 8.68 -31.11
CA ASP A 177 12.77 8.76 -32.08
C ASP A 177 11.38 8.87 -31.43
N LEU A 178 10.41 9.34 -32.21
CA LEU A 178 9.00 9.45 -31.81
C LEU A 178 8.17 8.47 -32.64
N LYS A 179 7.56 7.51 -31.95
CA LYS A 179 6.73 6.47 -32.55
C LYS A 179 5.26 6.76 -32.33
N LEU A 180 4.49 6.80 -33.40
CA LEU A 180 3.03 6.88 -33.29
C LEU A 180 2.51 5.60 -32.59
N ALA A 181 1.73 5.77 -31.54
CA ALA A 181 1.28 4.70 -30.66
C ALA A 181 -0.19 4.87 -30.21
N TRP A 182 -0.83 3.75 -29.88
CA TRP A 182 -2.08 3.71 -29.14
C TRP A 182 -1.76 3.57 -27.66
N ASP A 183 -2.14 4.58 -26.89
CA ASP A 183 -2.17 4.57 -25.43
C ASP A 183 -3.49 3.99 -24.95
N LEU A 184 -3.43 2.96 -24.11
CA LEU A 184 -4.62 2.34 -23.51
C LEU A 184 -4.31 1.82 -22.12
N ASN A 185 -5.35 1.64 -21.29
CA ASN A 185 -5.20 0.97 -20.01
C ASN A 185 -6.22 -0.16 -19.81
N ILE A 186 -5.82 -1.19 -19.07
CA ILE A 186 -6.62 -2.39 -18.76
C ILE A 186 -6.38 -2.74 -17.29
N ASP A 187 -7.38 -2.49 -16.44
CA ASP A 187 -7.46 -3.00 -15.06
C ASP A 187 -7.86 -4.48 -15.12
N ALA A 188 -6.91 -5.40 -15.02
CA ALA A 188 -7.07 -6.79 -15.45
C ALA A 188 -7.95 -7.63 -14.53
N LEU A 189 -8.99 -8.31 -15.03
CA LEU A 189 -9.91 -9.09 -14.18
C LEU A 189 -9.29 -10.28 -13.43
N LYS A 190 -8.15 -10.80 -13.88
CA LYS A 190 -7.56 -12.06 -13.39
C LYS A 190 -6.22 -11.89 -12.68
N SER A 191 -5.80 -10.64 -12.49
CA SER A 191 -4.63 -10.30 -11.70
C SER A 191 -4.87 -8.96 -11.02
N ASN A 192 -4.00 -8.61 -10.08
CA ASN A 192 -4.09 -7.32 -9.41
C ASN A 192 -3.56 -6.17 -10.27
N ASN A 193 -3.10 -6.43 -11.50
CA ASN A 193 -2.44 -5.43 -12.33
C ASN A 193 -3.43 -4.48 -13.01
N TRP A 194 -3.05 -3.21 -13.07
CA TRP A 194 -3.71 -2.20 -13.90
C TRP A 194 -2.72 -1.67 -14.92
N TRP A 195 -2.74 -2.28 -16.09
CA TRP A 195 -1.75 -2.02 -17.13
C TRP A 195 -2.04 -0.72 -17.85
N SER A 196 -1.03 0.14 -17.94
CA SER A 196 -0.95 1.31 -18.81
C SER A 196 0.01 0.96 -19.96
N VAL A 197 -0.45 0.92 -21.21
CA VAL A 197 0.28 0.31 -22.33
C VAL A 197 0.31 1.20 -23.56
N ARG A 198 1.48 1.31 -24.20
CA ARG A 198 1.70 2.07 -25.44
C ARG A 198 2.01 1.04 -26.52
N VAL A 199 1.11 0.95 -27.50
CA VAL A 199 1.18 -0.03 -28.57
C VAL A 199 1.56 0.69 -29.86
N ASP A 200 2.61 0.25 -30.53
CA ASP A 200 3.02 0.79 -31.82
C ASP A 200 1.82 0.78 -32.81
N ALA A 201 1.43 1.96 -33.28
CA ALA A 201 0.26 2.12 -34.13
C ALA A 201 0.48 1.63 -35.58
N VAL A 202 1.69 1.17 -35.90
CA VAL A 202 2.08 0.55 -37.17
C VAL A 202 2.17 -0.97 -37.02
N THR A 203 2.93 -1.45 -36.03
CA THR A 203 3.28 -2.88 -35.91
C THR A 203 2.39 -3.63 -34.94
N GLY A 204 1.78 -2.95 -33.97
CA GLY A 204 1.01 -3.57 -32.90
C GLY A 204 1.85 -4.15 -31.74
N GLN A 205 3.16 -3.92 -31.75
CA GLN A 205 4.04 -4.32 -30.63
C GLN A 205 3.87 -3.39 -29.44
N ILE A 206 4.00 -3.92 -28.23
CA ILE A 206 4.08 -3.11 -27.02
C ILE A 206 5.43 -2.37 -27.02
N LEU A 207 5.38 -1.04 -27.01
CA LEU A 207 6.53 -0.14 -26.91
C LEU A 207 6.91 0.14 -25.46
N GLU A 208 5.89 0.32 -24.62
CA GLU A 208 6.01 0.60 -23.19
C GLU A 208 4.82 -0.06 -22.47
N LYS A 209 5.08 -0.56 -21.26
CA LYS A 209 4.04 -0.94 -20.30
C LYS A 209 4.45 -0.47 -18.91
N SER A 210 3.48 0.01 -18.14
CA SER A 210 3.58 0.30 -16.71
C SER A 210 2.43 -0.39 -16.01
N ASP A 211 2.66 -0.90 -14.81
CA ASP A 211 1.56 -1.19 -13.89
C ASP A 211 1.24 0.10 -13.12
N TRP A 212 -0.04 0.39 -12.92
CA TRP A 212 -0.51 1.50 -12.06
C TRP A 212 -0.83 1.03 -10.64
N VAL A 213 -0.77 -0.27 -10.40
CA VAL A 213 -0.79 -0.83 -9.05
C VAL A 213 0.61 -0.73 -8.49
N VAL A 214 0.74 0.06 -7.43
CA VAL A 214 1.93 0.09 -6.60
C VAL A 214 1.69 -0.90 -5.47
N SER A 215 2.30 -2.07 -5.55
CA SER A 215 2.40 -3.03 -4.45
C SER A 215 3.64 -2.71 -3.64
N CYS A 216 3.70 -3.11 -2.38
CA CYS A 216 4.87 -2.88 -1.56
C CYS A 216 5.56 -4.21 -1.22
N ASN A 217 6.65 -4.63 -1.87
CA ASN A 217 7.31 -5.88 -1.54
C ASN A 217 8.00 -5.81 -0.17
N PHE A 218 7.27 -6.17 0.87
CA PHE A 218 7.77 -6.29 2.22
C PHE A 218 8.59 -7.59 2.27
N GLY A 219 9.91 -7.44 2.27
CA GLY A 219 10.85 -8.56 2.31
C GLY A 219 10.57 -9.54 3.45
N ASP A 220 11.27 -10.66 3.42
CA ASP A 220 11.13 -11.78 4.35
C ASP A 220 11.64 -11.47 5.77
N GLY A 221 11.07 -10.46 6.45
CA GLY A 221 11.03 -10.22 7.90
C GLY A 221 12.34 -10.34 8.70
N ASN A 222 13.49 -10.51 8.07
CA ASN A 222 14.70 -10.99 8.71
C ASN A 222 15.80 -9.94 8.62
N HIS A 223 15.49 -8.77 9.15
CA HIS A 223 16.47 -7.69 9.37
C HIS A 223 16.68 -7.50 10.88
N ALA A 224 17.00 -8.60 11.56
CA ALA A 224 17.42 -8.55 12.96
C ALA A 224 18.93 -8.30 13.01
N ASN A 225 19.35 -7.08 13.33
CA ASN A 225 20.58 -6.81 14.10
C ASN A 225 20.79 -5.31 14.35
N HIS A 226 20.07 -4.70 15.29
CA HIS A 226 20.63 -3.53 16.01
C HIS A 226 20.16 -3.58 17.47
N THR A 227 21.13 -3.61 18.40
CA THR A 227 20.90 -3.50 19.84
C THR A 227 20.91 -2.02 20.21
N ASP A 228 19.77 -1.48 20.64
CA ASP A 228 19.70 -0.11 21.13
C ASP A 228 19.63 -0.05 22.65
N ASN A 229 20.37 0.90 23.22
CA ASN A 229 20.51 1.06 24.66
C ASN A 229 20.62 2.54 24.98
N SER A 230 19.49 3.20 25.23
CA SER A 230 19.45 4.62 25.56
C SER A 230 18.41 4.93 26.64
N ASN A 231 18.93 5.21 27.84
CA ASN A 231 18.20 5.90 28.90
C ASN A 231 18.25 7.41 28.62
N HIS A 232 17.12 8.08 28.41
CA HIS A 232 17.11 9.55 28.40
C HIS A 232 15.97 10.17 29.20
N GLN A 233 16.35 11.26 29.88
CA GLN A 233 15.53 12.03 30.82
C GLN A 233 14.66 13.06 30.12
N VAL A 234 13.45 13.19 30.65
CA VAL A 234 12.36 14.08 30.24
C VAL A 234 12.72 15.57 30.39
N VAL A 235 12.54 16.35 29.33
CA VAL A 235 12.46 17.82 29.37
C VAL A 235 11.14 18.29 28.75
N ALA A 236 10.63 19.43 29.22
CA ALA A 236 9.24 19.86 29.18
C ALA A 236 8.56 19.95 27.80
N GLN A 237 7.35 19.39 27.74
CA GLN A 237 6.39 19.43 26.64
C GLN A 237 5.99 20.87 26.23
N GLU A 238 6.12 21.17 24.93
CA GLU A 238 5.20 22.11 24.28
C GLU A 238 4.07 21.33 23.61
N SER A 239 2.83 21.78 23.79
CA SER A 239 1.65 21.16 23.21
C SER A 239 1.56 21.50 21.71
N PHE A 240 2.06 20.59 20.87
CA PHE A 240 1.81 20.62 19.43
C PHE A 240 0.52 19.84 19.12
N SER A 241 -0.47 20.52 18.54
CA SER A 241 -1.70 19.89 18.03
C SER A 241 -1.61 19.88 16.51
N LEU A 242 -1.45 18.69 15.92
CA LEU A 242 -1.43 18.50 14.46
C LEU A 242 -2.75 18.94 13.81
N PHE A 243 -3.86 18.82 14.56
CA PHE A 243 -5.19 19.21 14.13
C PHE A 243 -5.53 20.60 14.66
N LYS A 244 -5.92 21.52 13.77
CA LYS A 244 -6.73 22.66 14.19
C LYS A 244 -8.07 22.10 14.71
N PRO A 245 -8.70 22.69 15.74
CA PRO A 245 -10.09 22.39 16.04
C PRO A 245 -10.93 22.94 14.88
N ASN A 246 -11.10 22.13 13.84
CA ASN A 246 -12.05 22.40 12.78
C ASN A 246 -13.45 22.08 13.30
N ALA A 247 -14.45 22.74 12.71
CA ALA A 247 -15.82 22.39 13.00
C ALA A 247 -16.10 21.01 12.39
N LEU A 248 -16.73 20.14 13.16
CA LEU A 248 -17.08 18.80 12.73
C LEU A 248 -18.53 18.79 12.25
N VAL A 249 -18.83 17.95 11.27
CA VAL A 249 -20.21 17.78 10.81
C VAL A 249 -20.99 16.98 11.84
N GLU A 250 -21.95 17.60 12.53
CA GLU A 250 -22.85 16.92 13.46
C GLU A 250 -23.88 16.06 12.70
N ASP A 251 -23.45 14.86 12.29
CA ASP A 251 -24.25 13.89 11.54
C ASP A 251 -24.76 12.72 12.40
N GLY A 252 -24.35 12.64 13.66
CA GLY A 252 -24.73 11.58 14.61
C GLY A 252 -24.03 10.24 14.38
N SER A 253 -23.05 10.16 13.47
CA SER A 253 -22.26 8.95 13.21
C SER A 253 -21.36 8.60 14.39
N HIS A 254 -21.09 7.31 14.57
CA HIS A 254 -20.20 6.81 15.61
C HIS A 254 -19.30 5.70 15.09
N TYR A 255 -18.01 5.72 15.42
CA TYR A 255 -17.01 4.76 14.94
C TYR A 255 -16.13 4.27 16.09
N ASN A 256 -16.10 2.96 16.35
CA ASN A 256 -15.21 2.36 17.35
C ASN A 256 -13.92 1.85 16.70
N VAL A 257 -12.90 2.70 16.65
CA VAL A 257 -11.70 2.55 15.79
C VAL A 257 -10.41 2.84 16.56
N PHE A 258 -9.27 2.47 15.99
CA PHE A 258 -7.97 2.96 16.46
C PHE A 258 -7.81 4.41 16.00
N ALA A 259 -8.34 5.34 16.80
CA ALA A 259 -8.35 6.75 16.45
C ALA A 259 -6.93 7.32 16.35
N LEU A 260 -6.64 8.08 15.29
CA LEU A 260 -5.34 8.75 15.13
C LEU A 260 -5.06 9.65 16.36
N PRO A 261 -3.81 9.66 16.90
CA PRO A 261 -2.58 9.10 16.32
C PRO A 261 -2.24 7.66 16.76
N VAL A 262 -3.20 6.86 17.24
CA VAL A 262 -2.93 5.43 17.51
C VAL A 262 -2.60 4.75 16.18
N GLU A 263 -1.41 4.13 16.10
CA GLU A 263 -0.91 3.51 14.87
C GLU A 263 -1.57 2.16 14.61
N ALA A 264 -1.64 1.30 15.62
CA ALA A 264 -2.21 -0.03 15.51
C ALA A 264 -2.59 -0.58 16.90
N PRO A 265 -3.19 -1.78 17.02
CA PRO A 265 -3.58 -2.36 18.31
C PRO A 265 -2.44 -2.49 19.34
N SER A 266 -1.21 -2.72 18.88
CA SER A 266 -0.02 -2.78 19.74
C SER A 266 0.37 -1.42 20.35
N PHE A 267 -0.12 -0.31 19.79
CA PHE A 267 0.21 1.05 20.23
C PHE A 267 -0.86 1.69 21.13
N GLY A 268 -2.06 1.13 21.20
CA GLY A 268 -3.16 1.72 21.96
C GLY A 268 -4.52 1.05 21.73
N GLY A 269 -5.50 1.43 22.54
CA GLY A 269 -6.87 0.91 22.45
C GLY A 269 -7.73 1.68 21.47
N ARG A 270 -8.88 1.08 21.11
CA ARG A 270 -9.90 1.74 20.30
C ARG A 270 -10.65 2.82 21.08
N THR A 271 -11.16 3.81 20.36
CA THR A 271 -12.00 4.90 20.87
C THR A 271 -13.29 4.96 20.06
N LEU A 272 -14.42 5.14 20.75
CA LEU A 272 -15.70 5.45 20.11
C LEU A 272 -15.75 6.95 19.79
N LEU A 273 -15.49 7.29 18.54
CA LEU A 273 -15.60 8.65 18.01
C LEU A 273 -17.05 8.97 17.66
N SER A 274 -17.44 10.23 17.78
CA SER A 274 -18.72 10.75 17.33
C SER A 274 -18.50 11.83 16.29
N SER A 275 -19.14 11.70 15.13
CA SER A 275 -19.13 12.69 14.05
C SER A 275 -17.74 13.24 13.69
N PRO A 276 -16.76 12.39 13.33
CA PRO A 276 -15.38 12.80 13.09
C PRO A 276 -15.12 13.55 11.77
N ALA A 277 -16.12 13.67 10.88
CA ALA A 277 -15.96 14.30 9.57
C ALA A 277 -15.68 15.80 9.66
N ASP A 278 -14.72 16.28 8.87
CA ASP A 278 -14.38 17.70 8.76
C ASP A 278 -15.43 18.46 7.94
N ASP A 279 -15.90 19.61 8.44
CA ASP A 279 -16.99 20.36 7.78
C ASP A 279 -16.58 21.08 6.49
N ASN A 280 -15.27 21.28 6.27
CA ASN A 280 -14.75 21.92 5.07
C ASN A 280 -14.41 20.89 4.00
N ALA A 281 -13.76 19.79 4.38
CA ALA A 281 -13.39 18.72 3.44
C ALA A 281 -14.58 17.79 3.12
N SER A 282 -15.39 17.47 4.13
CA SER A 282 -16.53 16.54 4.03
C SER A 282 -17.82 17.22 4.51
N PRO A 283 -18.31 18.28 3.83
CA PRO A 283 -19.41 19.13 4.32
C PRO A 283 -20.76 18.42 4.52
N TYR A 284 -20.92 17.21 3.96
CA TYR A 284 -22.12 16.37 4.09
C TYR A 284 -21.88 15.10 4.92
N GLY A 285 -20.75 15.02 5.63
CA GLY A 285 -20.30 13.83 6.34
C GLY A 285 -19.74 12.77 5.38
N TRP A 286 -19.34 11.62 5.93
CA TRP A 286 -18.68 10.56 5.16
C TRP A 286 -19.64 9.57 4.46
N HIS A 287 -20.95 9.79 4.55
CA HIS A 287 -21.97 8.85 4.09
C HIS A 287 -22.94 9.42 3.03
N ASP A 288 -22.54 10.51 2.39
CA ASP A 288 -23.27 11.16 1.31
C ASP A 288 -22.42 11.20 0.04
N THR A 289 -23.04 11.10 -1.14
CA THR A 289 -22.38 11.32 -2.44
C THR A 289 -23.11 12.35 -3.30
N ASN A 290 -24.28 12.85 -2.87
CA ASN A 290 -25.15 13.64 -3.74
C ASN A 290 -25.22 15.12 -3.36
N GLY A 291 -24.65 15.51 -2.21
CA GLY A 291 -24.62 16.88 -1.70
C GLY A 291 -25.94 17.34 -1.11
N ALA A 292 -26.85 16.42 -0.77
CA ALA A 292 -28.04 16.70 -0.01
C ALA A 292 -27.78 16.50 1.49
N ALA A 293 -28.56 17.19 2.32
CA ALA A 293 -28.44 17.05 3.75
C ALA A 293 -28.89 15.64 4.19
N GLY A 294 -28.02 14.97 4.95
CA GLY A 294 -28.27 13.64 5.51
C GLY A 294 -27.62 12.53 4.69
N ALA A 295 -27.26 11.44 5.36
CA ALA A 295 -26.60 10.31 4.74
C ALA A 295 -27.52 9.56 3.76
N GLU A 296 -26.98 9.25 2.58
CA GLU A 296 -27.58 8.32 1.61
C GLU A 296 -27.30 6.87 1.99
N TYR A 297 -26.09 6.63 2.50
CA TYR A 297 -25.59 5.30 2.82
C TYR A 297 -25.61 5.07 4.33
N ASN A 298 -26.04 3.88 4.74
CA ASN A 298 -25.97 3.43 6.13
C ASN A 298 -24.87 2.38 6.37
N PHE A 299 -24.01 2.21 5.37
CA PHE A 299 -22.82 1.36 5.41
C PHE A 299 -21.60 2.19 5.01
N THR A 300 -20.39 1.63 5.14
CA THR A 300 -19.09 2.28 4.90
C THR A 300 -18.87 2.72 3.44
N ARG A 301 -19.65 3.70 3.00
CA ARG A 301 -19.64 4.31 1.68
C ARG A 301 -20.07 5.77 1.78
N GLY A 302 -19.40 6.63 1.04
CA GLY A 302 -19.82 8.00 0.76
C GLY A 302 -18.89 8.68 -0.23
N ASN A 303 -18.75 10.00 -0.12
CA ASN A 303 -18.10 10.81 -1.14
C ASN A 303 -16.63 10.46 -1.34
N ASN A 304 -15.90 10.18 -0.26
CA ASN A 304 -14.44 10.07 -0.31
C ASN A 304 -14.00 8.61 -0.53
N VAL A 305 -14.75 7.67 0.04
CA VAL A 305 -14.36 6.26 0.16
C VAL A 305 -15.59 5.35 0.05
N PHE A 306 -15.43 4.24 -0.66
CA PHE A 306 -16.29 3.06 -0.57
C PHE A 306 -15.47 1.88 -0.04
N ALA A 307 -15.75 1.44 1.20
CA ALA A 307 -15.01 0.38 1.87
C ALA A 307 -15.85 -0.90 2.03
N TYR A 308 -15.25 -2.04 1.72
CA TYR A 308 -15.85 -3.37 1.76
C TYR A 308 -14.80 -4.46 1.99
N GLU A 309 -15.22 -5.67 2.38
CA GLU A 309 -14.33 -6.84 2.33
C GLU A 309 -14.22 -7.40 0.91
N ASP A 310 -13.06 -7.95 0.55
CA ASP A 310 -12.87 -8.72 -0.70
C ASP A 310 -12.09 -10.02 -0.45
N THR A 311 -12.55 -10.82 0.51
CA THR A 311 -11.86 -12.05 0.93
C THR A 311 -11.69 -13.07 -0.21
N ASN A 312 -12.51 -12.97 -1.25
CA ASN A 312 -12.54 -13.93 -2.36
C ASN A 312 -11.85 -13.42 -3.64
N ASP A 313 -11.28 -12.20 -3.64
CA ASP A 313 -10.66 -11.55 -4.82
C ASP A 313 -11.61 -11.52 -6.03
N ILE A 314 -12.86 -11.09 -5.77
CA ILE A 314 -13.89 -10.95 -6.80
C ILE A 314 -14.49 -9.54 -6.86
N GLY A 315 -13.91 -8.59 -6.14
CA GLY A 315 -14.40 -7.22 -5.99
C GLY A 315 -15.40 -7.06 -4.84
N SER A 316 -16.26 -6.04 -4.93
CA SER A 316 -17.10 -5.57 -3.83
C SER A 316 -17.90 -6.66 -3.09
N GLY A 317 -17.41 -7.04 -1.90
CA GLY A 317 -18.08 -7.92 -0.95
C GLY A 317 -18.94 -7.16 0.06
N SER A 318 -18.96 -7.63 1.31
CA SER A 318 -19.76 -7.05 2.40
C SER A 318 -19.18 -5.73 2.94
N SER A 319 -20.05 -4.72 3.12
CA SER A 319 -19.71 -3.49 3.85
C SER A 319 -20.38 -3.46 5.23
N PRO A 320 -19.66 -3.06 6.30
CA PRO A 320 -20.25 -2.84 7.61
C PRO A 320 -21.42 -1.86 7.56
N ASN A 321 -22.54 -2.21 8.19
CA ASN A 321 -23.76 -1.40 8.22
C ASN A 321 -24.03 -0.87 9.64
N GLY A 322 -24.02 0.45 9.81
CA GLY A 322 -24.27 1.15 11.09
C GLY A 322 -25.75 1.43 11.36
N GLY A 323 -26.64 1.00 10.46
CA GLY A 323 -28.08 1.28 10.53
C GLY A 323 -28.42 2.75 10.33
N SER A 324 -29.67 3.14 10.60
CA SER A 324 -30.14 4.52 10.42
C SER A 324 -29.47 5.54 11.36
N LEU A 325 -28.73 5.06 12.37
CA LEU A 325 -28.00 5.90 13.32
C LEU A 325 -26.51 5.99 12.99
N LEU A 326 -26.04 5.33 11.92
CA LEU A 326 -24.63 5.31 11.55
C LEU A 326 -23.71 4.91 12.72
N ASN A 327 -24.12 3.90 13.49
CA ASN A 327 -23.38 3.42 14.66
C ASN A 327 -22.52 2.20 14.29
N PHE A 328 -21.24 2.45 14.01
CA PHE A 328 -20.24 1.45 13.66
C PHE A 328 -19.42 1.04 14.90
N ASP A 329 -20.11 0.67 15.98
CA ASP A 329 -19.52 0.13 17.21
C ASP A 329 -19.51 -1.40 17.19
N PHE A 330 -18.58 -1.96 16.42
CA PHE A 330 -18.43 -3.41 16.30
C PHE A 330 -17.44 -3.97 17.33
N ALA A 331 -17.76 -5.14 17.87
CA ALA A 331 -16.85 -5.89 18.73
C ALA A 331 -15.59 -6.30 17.94
N LEU A 332 -14.44 -6.23 18.61
CA LEU A 332 -13.16 -6.71 18.08
C LEU A 332 -12.59 -7.71 19.07
N ASN A 333 -12.28 -8.90 18.57
CA ASN A 333 -11.49 -9.90 19.28
C ASN A 333 -10.34 -10.27 18.36
N ILE A 334 -9.14 -9.73 18.61
CA ILE A 334 -7.96 -10.01 17.77
C ILE A 334 -7.44 -11.45 17.96
N ASP A 335 -7.87 -12.13 19.02
CA ASP A 335 -7.52 -13.52 19.33
C ASP A 335 -8.50 -14.51 18.65
N GLN A 336 -8.93 -14.21 17.42
CA GLN A 336 -9.74 -15.10 16.58
C GLN A 336 -9.39 -14.92 15.09
N ASP A 337 -9.91 -15.80 14.23
CA ASP A 337 -9.75 -15.70 12.78
C ASP A 337 -10.28 -14.36 12.22
N PRO A 338 -9.56 -13.70 11.27
CA PRO A 338 -9.96 -12.40 10.74
C PRO A 338 -11.37 -12.31 10.19
N ILE A 339 -11.91 -13.42 9.67
CA ILE A 339 -13.30 -13.47 9.19
C ILE A 339 -14.31 -13.12 10.30
N GLY A 340 -13.96 -13.34 11.56
CA GLY A 340 -14.82 -13.07 12.71
C GLY A 340 -14.96 -11.59 13.09
N TYR A 341 -14.13 -10.70 12.54
CA TYR A 341 -14.13 -9.27 12.90
C TYR A 341 -14.07 -8.32 11.69
N GLN A 342 -14.43 -8.78 10.49
CA GLN A 342 -14.46 -7.98 9.25
C GLN A 342 -15.14 -6.63 9.39
N ASN A 343 -16.27 -6.56 10.12
CA ASN A 343 -16.98 -5.30 10.33
C ASN A 343 -16.12 -4.26 11.07
N ALA A 344 -15.35 -4.67 12.08
CA ALA A 344 -14.46 -3.76 12.80
C ALA A 344 -13.26 -3.34 11.94
N SER A 345 -12.71 -4.28 11.16
CA SER A 345 -11.59 -4.07 10.25
C SER A 345 -11.92 -3.05 9.15
N VAL A 346 -12.98 -3.30 8.36
CA VAL A 346 -13.41 -2.42 7.27
C VAL A 346 -13.87 -1.06 7.80
N THR A 347 -14.46 -0.99 9.01
CA THR A 347 -14.78 0.30 9.66
C THR A 347 -13.52 1.09 9.99
N ASN A 348 -12.45 0.45 10.50
CA ASN A 348 -11.19 1.12 10.79
C ASN A 348 -10.54 1.67 9.51
N MET A 349 -10.47 0.86 8.45
CA MET A 349 -9.97 1.29 7.15
C MET A 349 -10.79 2.45 6.56
N PHE A 350 -12.13 2.37 6.62
CA PHE A 350 -13.01 3.47 6.19
C PHE A 350 -12.72 4.76 6.96
N TYR A 351 -12.54 4.68 8.28
CA TYR A 351 -12.17 5.83 9.11
C TYR A 351 -10.83 6.44 8.68
N VAL A 352 -9.76 5.64 8.58
CA VAL A 352 -8.42 6.16 8.24
C VAL A 352 -8.39 6.76 6.84
N SER A 353 -9.02 6.11 5.86
CA SER A 353 -9.08 6.63 4.48
C SER A 353 -9.86 7.95 4.38
N ASN A 354 -10.93 8.14 5.16
CA ASN A 354 -11.61 9.44 5.25
C ASN A 354 -10.77 10.48 6.00
N MET A 355 -10.03 10.10 7.05
CA MET A 355 -9.11 11.00 7.73
C MET A 355 -7.96 11.46 6.81
N MET A 356 -7.43 10.55 5.97
CA MET A 356 -6.46 10.92 4.93
C MET A 356 -7.06 11.98 4.00
N HIS A 357 -8.26 11.75 3.47
CA HIS A 357 -8.96 12.74 2.66
C HIS A 357 -9.07 14.09 3.38
N ASP A 358 -9.68 14.11 4.56
CA ASP A 358 -10.03 15.34 5.27
C ASP A 358 -8.79 16.15 5.71
N VAL A 359 -7.73 15.47 6.15
CA VAL A 359 -6.48 16.12 6.56
C VAL A 359 -5.78 16.73 5.35
N TRP A 360 -5.56 15.97 4.28
CA TRP A 360 -4.79 16.44 3.13
C TRP A 360 -5.54 17.46 2.28
N TYR A 361 -6.87 17.47 2.33
CA TYR A 361 -7.71 18.54 1.80
C TYR A 361 -7.29 19.92 2.35
N GLN A 362 -7.03 20.02 3.67
CA GLN A 362 -6.60 21.27 4.29
C GLN A 362 -5.23 21.75 3.80
N TYR A 363 -4.40 20.82 3.33
CA TYR A 363 -3.06 21.10 2.80
C TYR A 363 -3.03 21.28 1.27
N GLY A 364 -4.19 21.22 0.63
CA GLY A 364 -4.37 21.57 -0.78
C GLY A 364 -4.49 20.37 -1.72
N PHE A 365 -4.66 19.15 -1.20
CA PHE A 365 -5.17 18.04 -2.00
C PHE A 365 -6.70 18.12 -2.08
N ASP A 366 -7.18 19.14 -2.80
CA ASP A 366 -8.59 19.44 -3.04
C ASP A 366 -9.03 19.02 -4.45
N GLU A 367 -10.31 19.25 -4.79
CA GLU A 367 -10.89 18.79 -6.06
C GLU A 367 -10.18 19.38 -7.28
N ALA A 368 -9.75 20.65 -7.19
CA ALA A 368 -9.00 21.29 -8.26
C ALA A 368 -7.64 20.61 -8.50
N SER A 369 -7.01 20.11 -7.44
CA SER A 369 -5.75 19.36 -7.50
C SER A 369 -5.89 17.89 -7.93
N GLY A 370 -7.13 17.37 -7.97
CA GLY A 370 -7.45 16.00 -8.36
C GLY A 370 -7.46 15.02 -7.18
N ASN A 371 -8.11 15.40 -6.08
CA ASN A 371 -8.40 14.51 -4.96
C ASN A 371 -9.41 13.41 -5.34
N PHE A 372 -9.79 12.57 -4.38
CA PHE A 372 -10.65 11.42 -4.59
C PHE A 372 -12.05 11.70 -4.03
N GLN A 373 -13.01 12.03 -4.89
CA GLN A 373 -14.38 12.34 -4.52
C GLN A 373 -15.40 11.84 -5.56
N GLU A 374 -16.49 11.20 -5.14
CA GLU A 374 -17.61 10.87 -6.03
C GLU A 374 -18.24 12.13 -6.62
N ASN A 375 -18.36 13.17 -5.80
CA ASN A 375 -18.99 14.44 -6.14
C ASN A 375 -18.13 15.60 -5.65
N ASN A 376 -17.78 16.48 -6.58
CA ASN A 376 -16.98 17.68 -6.30
C ASN A 376 -17.85 18.87 -5.88
N TYR A 377 -19.17 18.68 -5.73
CA TYR A 377 -20.12 19.70 -5.28
C TYR A 377 -20.09 21.00 -6.12
N GLY A 378 -19.74 20.88 -7.40
CA GLY A 378 -19.58 22.01 -8.32
C GLY A 378 -18.21 22.68 -8.32
N ASN A 379 -17.27 22.18 -7.50
CA ASN A 379 -15.86 22.57 -7.55
C ASN A 379 -15.17 22.00 -8.81
N ALA A 380 -13.95 22.48 -9.08
CA ALA A 380 -13.14 22.04 -10.22
C ALA A 380 -12.68 20.57 -10.06
N GLY A 381 -11.98 20.04 -11.07
CA GLY A 381 -11.57 18.62 -11.08
C GLY A 381 -12.60 17.69 -11.72
N LEU A 382 -12.28 16.41 -11.77
CA LEU A 382 -13.18 15.37 -12.25
C LEU A 382 -13.54 14.46 -11.07
N GLY A 383 -14.81 14.47 -10.66
CA GLY A 383 -15.30 13.54 -9.63
C GLY A 383 -15.61 12.15 -10.20
N SER A 384 -16.40 11.38 -9.46
CA SER A 384 -16.67 9.94 -9.70
C SER A 384 -15.41 9.09 -9.51
N ASP A 385 -14.61 9.44 -8.50
CA ASP A 385 -13.33 8.80 -8.22
C ASP A 385 -13.00 8.64 -6.74
N SER A 386 -14.01 8.35 -5.90
CA SER A 386 -13.76 7.91 -4.52
C SER A 386 -12.86 6.68 -4.46
N VAL A 387 -12.16 6.50 -3.34
CA VAL A 387 -11.29 5.34 -3.13
C VAL A 387 -12.14 4.10 -2.88
N ASN A 388 -11.98 3.07 -3.72
CA ASN A 388 -12.46 1.73 -3.41
C ASN A 388 -11.46 1.05 -2.47
N ALA A 389 -11.82 0.87 -1.20
CA ALA A 389 -10.95 0.30 -0.18
C ALA A 389 -11.40 -1.12 0.17
N GLU A 390 -10.54 -2.09 -0.16
CA GLU A 390 -10.79 -3.52 -0.08
C GLU A 390 -10.07 -4.09 1.14
N GLY A 391 -10.83 -4.53 2.14
CA GLY A 391 -10.31 -5.04 3.41
C GLY A 391 -10.23 -6.56 3.41
N GLN A 392 -9.18 -7.11 4.03
CA GLN A 392 -8.90 -8.56 4.05
C GLN A 392 -8.92 -9.18 2.63
N ASP A 393 -8.38 -8.43 1.67
CA ASP A 393 -8.45 -8.80 0.27
C ASP A 393 -7.70 -10.13 0.02
N GLY A 394 -8.34 -11.06 -0.69
CA GLY A 394 -7.84 -12.41 -0.95
C GLY A 394 -6.80 -12.51 -2.07
N GLY A 395 -6.51 -11.40 -2.74
CA GLY A 395 -5.57 -11.31 -3.86
C GLY A 395 -4.11 -11.31 -3.43
N GLY A 396 -3.81 -11.24 -2.13
CA GLY A 396 -2.46 -11.29 -1.58
C GLY A 396 -2.40 -11.53 -0.07
N THR A 397 -1.19 -11.70 0.45
CA THR A 397 -0.87 -11.72 1.89
C THR A 397 0.42 -10.96 2.12
N ASP A 398 0.69 -10.57 3.37
CA ASP A 398 1.94 -9.94 3.78
C ASP A 398 2.26 -8.68 2.96
N ASN A 399 1.21 -7.96 2.56
CA ASN A 399 1.31 -6.83 1.65
C ASN A 399 0.11 -5.88 1.75
N ALA A 400 0.17 -4.78 1.01
CA ALA A 400 -0.95 -3.93 0.66
C ALA A 400 -0.60 -3.23 -0.66
N ASN A 401 -1.60 -2.69 -1.36
CA ASN A 401 -1.33 -1.94 -2.58
C ASN A 401 -2.34 -0.82 -2.82
N PHE A 402 -1.95 0.10 -3.69
CA PHE A 402 -2.82 1.17 -4.16
C PHE A 402 -2.68 1.38 -5.67
N ALA A 403 -3.79 1.23 -6.39
CA ALA A 403 -3.89 1.44 -7.81
C ALA A 403 -4.45 2.83 -8.11
N THR A 404 -3.65 3.70 -8.76
CA THR A 404 -4.04 5.11 -9.01
C THR A 404 -4.27 5.39 -10.49
N GLY A 405 -5.54 5.44 -10.89
CA GLY A 405 -5.94 5.99 -12.19
C GLY A 405 -5.93 7.53 -12.21
N PRO A 406 -5.95 8.16 -13.41
CA PRO A 406 -6.13 9.60 -13.56
C PRO A 406 -7.41 10.14 -12.89
N ASP A 407 -7.46 11.46 -12.68
CA ASP A 407 -8.63 12.24 -12.21
C ASP A 407 -9.94 11.74 -12.85
N GLY A 408 -10.95 11.43 -12.03
CA GLY A 408 -12.23 10.87 -12.48
C GLY A 408 -12.24 9.35 -12.72
N GLN A 409 -11.24 8.61 -12.24
CA GLN A 409 -11.26 7.16 -12.14
C GLN A 409 -10.99 6.73 -10.70
N ASN A 410 -11.92 5.94 -10.13
CA ASN A 410 -11.80 5.42 -8.78
C ASN A 410 -10.46 4.67 -8.60
N PRO A 411 -9.59 5.11 -7.69
CA PRO A 411 -8.45 4.30 -7.30
C PRO A 411 -8.91 3.11 -6.45
N ARG A 412 -8.03 2.12 -6.31
CA ARG A 412 -8.29 0.90 -5.53
C ARG A 412 -7.19 0.69 -4.50
N MET A 413 -7.55 0.59 -3.22
CA MET A 413 -6.65 0.22 -2.13
C MET A 413 -6.97 -1.21 -1.71
N GLN A 414 -5.98 -2.09 -1.67
CA GLN A 414 -6.14 -3.48 -1.24
C GLN A 414 -5.32 -3.71 0.03
N MET A 415 -6.00 -4.00 1.14
CA MET A 415 -5.39 -4.30 2.43
C MET A 415 -5.42 -5.81 2.67
N TYR A 416 -4.24 -6.43 2.84
CA TYR A 416 -4.15 -7.87 3.03
C TYR A 416 -4.00 -8.30 4.48
N LEU A 417 -4.21 -9.58 4.67
CA LEU A 417 -3.83 -10.29 5.88
C LEU A 417 -2.33 -10.60 5.87
N TRP A 418 -1.72 -10.54 7.05
CA TRP A 418 -0.32 -10.80 7.28
C TRP A 418 -0.14 -12.12 8.02
N THR A 419 0.76 -12.94 7.51
CA THR A 419 1.16 -14.21 8.12
C THR A 419 1.76 -13.92 9.49
N PRO A 420 1.32 -14.61 10.55
CA PRO A 420 1.89 -14.41 11.88
C PRO A 420 3.38 -14.78 11.85
N PRO A 421 4.23 -14.07 12.62
CA PRO A 421 5.67 -14.32 12.58
C PRO A 421 5.97 -15.76 12.99
N ALA A 422 6.94 -16.39 12.30
CA ALA A 422 7.38 -17.74 12.61
C ALA A 422 7.97 -17.85 14.03
N ILE A 423 8.53 -16.75 14.53
CA ILE A 423 8.99 -16.58 15.90
C ILE A 423 7.95 -15.80 16.68
N GLN A 424 7.39 -16.40 17.72
CA GLN A 424 6.39 -15.76 18.59
C GLN A 424 6.77 -15.92 20.05
N GLU A 425 6.08 -15.20 20.92
CA GLU A 425 6.21 -15.29 22.37
C GLU A 425 5.57 -16.58 22.97
N LEU A 426 5.93 -17.76 22.46
CA LEU A 426 5.23 -19.01 22.77
C LEU A 426 5.45 -19.53 24.21
N ILE A 427 6.45 -19.01 24.92
CA ILE A 427 6.84 -19.48 26.26
C ILE A 427 6.49 -18.39 27.28
N LYS A 428 5.49 -18.64 28.12
CA LYS A 428 5.14 -17.76 29.25
C LYS A 428 5.65 -18.36 30.57
N VAL A 429 6.59 -17.70 31.22
CA VAL A 429 7.06 -18.07 32.56
C VAL A 429 6.09 -17.51 33.61
N ASN A 430 5.50 -18.40 34.41
CA ASN A 430 4.40 -18.07 35.32
C ASN A 430 4.86 -17.64 36.72
N ASN A 431 6.03 -18.14 37.14
CA ASN A 431 6.60 -17.92 38.46
C ASN A 431 8.12 -17.77 38.31
N THR A 432 8.78 -17.14 39.30
CA THR A 432 10.20 -16.69 39.34
C THR A 432 10.41 -15.22 38.99
N SER A 433 11.62 -14.72 39.28
CA SER A 433 12.05 -13.35 38.98
C SER A 433 12.09 -13.04 37.48
N VAL A 434 12.11 -14.08 36.65
CA VAL A 434 12.15 -14.01 35.19
C VAL A 434 10.77 -14.25 34.55
N ALA A 435 9.68 -14.07 35.31
CA ALA A 435 8.32 -14.16 34.78
C ALA A 435 8.10 -13.20 33.62
N GLY A 436 7.47 -13.69 32.55
CA GLY A 436 7.35 -12.95 31.29
C GLY A 436 7.20 -13.87 30.10
N PHE A 437 7.18 -13.26 28.91
CA PHE A 437 7.08 -13.95 27.63
C PHE A 437 8.46 -14.09 26.99
N TYR A 438 8.68 -15.23 26.35
CA TYR A 438 9.93 -15.55 25.67
C TYR A 438 9.66 -16.05 24.27
N GLN A 439 10.48 -15.57 23.34
CA GLN A 439 10.40 -15.94 21.94
C GLN A 439 10.77 -17.42 21.71
N ALA A 440 9.97 -18.09 20.90
CA ALA A 440 10.22 -19.42 20.39
C ALA A 440 9.56 -19.61 19.02
N ALA A 441 10.04 -20.60 18.28
CA ALA A 441 9.53 -21.01 16.99
C ALA A 441 8.70 -22.28 17.12
N ASN A 442 7.61 -22.36 16.36
CA ASN A 442 6.94 -23.62 16.09
C ASN A 442 7.76 -24.47 15.09
N PRO A 443 7.55 -25.80 15.04
CA PRO A 443 8.10 -26.66 14.01
C PRO A 443 7.59 -26.29 12.61
N ALA A 444 8.25 -26.81 11.56
CA ALA A 444 7.86 -26.57 10.17
C ALA A 444 6.40 -26.99 9.90
N THR A 445 5.64 -26.16 9.19
CA THR A 445 4.25 -26.50 8.80
C THR A 445 4.18 -27.29 7.50
N THR A 446 5.27 -27.34 6.72
CA THR A 446 5.33 -28.00 5.42
C THR A 446 5.93 -29.41 5.50
N PRO A 447 5.40 -30.40 4.75
CA PRO A 447 5.97 -31.74 4.67
C PRO A 447 7.40 -31.78 4.05
N PRO A 448 8.25 -32.76 4.42
CA PRO A 448 7.99 -33.82 5.39
C PRO A 448 8.21 -33.37 6.83
N ASN A 449 7.13 -33.23 7.61
CA ASN A 449 7.17 -32.92 9.04
C ASN A 449 5.90 -33.43 9.74
N ASN A 450 6.07 -34.08 10.88
CA ASN A 450 4.97 -34.41 11.79
C ASN A 450 5.26 -34.06 13.26
N ILE A 451 6.30 -33.27 13.52
CA ILE A 451 6.53 -32.68 14.84
C ILE A 451 5.37 -31.74 15.15
N THR A 452 4.67 -32.00 16.25
CA THR A 452 3.53 -31.19 16.70
C THR A 452 4.04 -29.88 17.31
N GLY A 453 3.60 -28.74 16.79
CA GLY A 453 3.82 -27.43 17.42
C GLY A 453 2.83 -27.13 18.53
N ILE A 454 2.96 -25.95 19.17
CA ILE A 454 1.91 -25.45 20.06
C ILE A 454 0.68 -25.10 19.22
N GLY A 455 -0.48 -25.61 19.62
CA GLY A 455 -1.77 -25.24 19.03
C GLY A 455 -2.62 -24.40 19.99
N SER A 456 -3.90 -24.24 19.66
CA SER A 456 -4.88 -23.45 20.43
C SER A 456 -5.09 -23.86 21.89
N THR A 457 -4.64 -25.04 22.31
CA THR A 457 -4.74 -25.52 23.70
C THR A 457 -3.42 -25.29 24.44
N PRO A 458 -3.36 -24.36 25.42
CA PRO A 458 -2.15 -24.12 26.19
C PRO A 458 -1.71 -25.34 27.00
N VAL A 459 -0.41 -25.60 27.05
CA VAL A 459 0.19 -26.65 27.91
C VAL A 459 0.94 -25.99 29.05
N THR A 460 0.48 -26.21 30.28
CA THR A 460 1.13 -25.69 31.48
C THR A 460 1.81 -26.82 32.24
N GLY A 461 3.08 -26.63 32.60
CA GLY A 461 3.86 -27.62 33.35
C GLY A 461 5.12 -27.04 33.97
N GLU A 462 5.76 -27.83 34.82
CA GLU A 462 7.09 -27.52 35.35
C GLU A 462 8.16 -27.86 34.30
N LEU A 463 9.17 -27.01 34.17
CA LEU A 463 10.35 -27.29 33.35
C LEU A 463 11.26 -28.31 34.07
N VAL A 464 11.76 -29.29 33.32
CA VAL A 464 12.85 -30.17 33.74
C VAL A 464 13.86 -30.32 32.62
N LEU A 465 15.13 -30.04 32.94
CA LEU A 465 16.25 -30.26 32.05
C LEU A 465 16.45 -31.76 31.90
N VAL A 466 16.51 -32.24 30.66
CA VAL A 466 16.69 -33.66 30.41
C VAL A 466 18.05 -34.16 30.86
N ASP A 467 18.08 -35.41 31.29
CA ASP A 467 19.29 -36.16 31.59
C ASP A 467 19.11 -37.57 31.01
N ASP A 468 19.84 -37.85 29.92
CA ASP A 468 19.84 -39.14 29.25
C ASP A 468 20.93 -40.11 29.77
N GLY A 469 21.63 -39.74 30.85
CA GLY A 469 22.64 -40.56 31.51
C GLY A 469 23.96 -40.70 30.74
N THR A 470 24.16 -39.92 29.68
CA THR A 470 25.41 -39.94 28.89
C THR A 470 26.40 -38.84 29.27
N ALA A 471 27.51 -38.74 28.52
CA ALA A 471 28.49 -37.67 28.68
C ALA A 471 27.95 -36.28 28.29
N LEU A 472 26.88 -36.22 27.48
CA LEU A 472 26.18 -35.00 27.08
C LEU A 472 24.70 -35.12 27.50
N PRO A 473 24.41 -35.16 28.81
CA PRO A 473 23.12 -35.63 29.34
C PRO A 473 21.92 -34.79 28.89
N THR A 474 22.16 -33.51 28.57
CA THR A 474 21.13 -32.54 28.21
C THR A 474 20.71 -32.61 26.74
N GLU A 475 21.37 -33.43 25.91
CA GLU A 475 21.02 -33.53 24.49
C GLU A 475 19.82 -34.46 24.24
N GLY A 476 19.45 -35.33 25.18
CA GLY A 476 18.28 -36.21 25.04
C GLY A 476 18.37 -37.19 23.86
N CYS A 477 19.59 -37.59 23.49
CA CYS A 477 19.81 -38.50 22.35
C CYS A 477 19.55 -39.97 22.70
N ASN A 478 19.43 -40.29 23.99
CA ASN A 478 19.16 -41.62 24.51
C ASN A 478 17.88 -41.61 25.37
N PRO A 479 17.33 -42.79 25.75
CA PRO A 479 16.13 -42.86 26.58
C PRO A 479 16.24 -42.05 27.87
N ILE A 480 15.19 -41.27 28.18
CA ILE A 480 15.11 -40.36 29.33
C ILE A 480 14.19 -40.97 30.40
N SER A 481 14.35 -40.61 31.67
CA SER A 481 13.52 -41.15 32.78
C SER A 481 12.91 -40.10 33.73
N SER A 482 13.29 -38.82 33.64
CA SER A 482 13.01 -37.78 34.64
C SER A 482 11.92 -36.77 34.27
N VAL A 483 11.22 -36.93 33.15
CA VAL A 483 10.33 -35.89 32.57
C VAL A 483 8.83 -36.20 32.61
N ALA A 484 8.42 -37.30 33.25
CA ALA A 484 7.02 -37.72 33.28
C ALA A 484 6.10 -36.63 33.86
N GLY A 485 5.08 -36.22 33.09
CA GLY A 485 4.12 -35.18 33.47
C GLY A 485 4.66 -33.75 33.43
N LYS A 486 5.87 -33.54 32.89
CA LYS A 486 6.59 -32.25 32.89
C LYS A 486 6.97 -31.80 31.48
N ILE A 487 7.40 -30.55 31.36
CA ILE A 487 7.92 -30.00 30.10
C ILE A 487 9.42 -30.29 30.05
N ALA A 488 9.83 -31.07 29.05
CA ALA A 488 11.22 -31.45 28.86
C ALA A 488 12.00 -30.31 28.20
N VAL A 489 13.06 -29.85 28.85
CA VAL A 489 13.99 -28.84 28.30
C VAL A 489 15.23 -29.57 27.78
N ILE A 490 15.51 -29.43 26.48
CA ILE A 490 16.55 -30.19 25.77
C ILE A 490 17.50 -29.23 25.07
N ARG A 491 18.81 -29.46 25.19
CA ARG A 491 19.79 -28.72 24.39
C ARG A 491 19.87 -29.30 22.98
N ARG A 492 19.87 -28.42 21.98
CA ARG A 492 20.25 -28.77 20.62
C ARG A 492 21.68 -29.29 20.65
N GLY A 493 21.90 -30.37 19.91
CA GLY A 493 23.15 -31.11 19.96
C GLY A 493 23.29 -31.97 18.72
N THR A 494 23.90 -33.13 18.91
CA THR A 494 24.39 -33.98 17.82
C THR A 494 23.33 -34.85 17.15
N CYS A 495 22.27 -35.22 17.86
CA CYS A 495 21.18 -36.02 17.31
C CYS A 495 20.04 -35.17 16.69
N PRO A 496 19.28 -35.73 15.72
CA PRO A 496 18.08 -35.13 15.15
C PRO A 496 17.03 -34.69 16.18
N PHE A 497 16.23 -33.68 15.84
CA PHE A 497 15.12 -33.21 16.68
C PHE A 497 14.09 -34.30 16.96
N VAL A 498 13.79 -35.13 15.96
CA VAL A 498 12.83 -36.23 16.08
C VAL A 498 13.21 -37.23 17.19
N ASP A 499 14.49 -37.56 17.33
CA ASP A 499 14.97 -38.51 18.35
C ASP A 499 14.81 -37.92 19.75
N LYS A 500 15.14 -36.64 19.90
CA LYS A 500 15.01 -35.90 21.17
C LYS A 500 13.56 -35.88 21.66
N ILE A 501 12.65 -35.54 20.76
CA ILE A 501 11.22 -35.42 21.05
C ILE A 501 10.62 -36.80 21.32
N GLN A 502 11.01 -37.82 20.56
CA GLN A 502 10.56 -39.20 20.78
C GLN A 502 10.99 -39.72 22.16
N ASN A 503 12.25 -39.52 22.55
CA ASN A 503 12.75 -39.94 23.85
C ASN A 503 12.02 -39.25 25.01
N ALA A 504 11.70 -37.95 24.86
CA ALA A 504 10.93 -37.21 25.85
C ALA A 504 9.47 -37.70 25.93
N GLN A 505 8.85 -37.96 24.78
CA GLN A 505 7.49 -38.50 24.70
C GLN A 505 7.40 -39.89 25.33
N ASP A 506 8.34 -40.78 25.02
CA ASP A 506 8.39 -42.13 25.57
C ASP A 506 8.62 -42.12 27.09
N ALA A 507 9.31 -41.09 27.60
CA ALA A 507 9.51 -40.83 29.02
C ALA A 507 8.30 -40.14 29.71
N GLY A 508 7.23 -39.86 28.97
CA GLY A 508 5.99 -39.28 29.48
C GLY A 508 5.99 -37.77 29.66
N ALA A 509 6.87 -37.03 28.97
CA ALA A 509 6.79 -35.58 28.92
C ALA A 509 5.44 -35.12 28.35
N ILE A 510 4.99 -33.92 28.72
CA ILE A 510 3.75 -33.33 28.19
C ILE A 510 4.01 -32.28 27.11
N ALA A 511 5.25 -31.80 26.99
CA ALA A 511 5.74 -30.92 25.92
C ALA A 511 7.27 -30.88 25.91
N VAL A 512 7.86 -30.31 24.85
CA VAL A 512 9.31 -30.14 24.69
C VAL A 512 9.69 -28.69 24.37
N ILE A 513 10.73 -28.18 25.03
CA ILE A 513 11.43 -26.94 24.65
C ILE A 513 12.84 -27.32 24.23
N VAL A 514 13.20 -27.07 22.97
CA VAL A 514 14.57 -27.25 22.47
C VAL A 514 15.28 -25.90 22.51
N ILE A 515 16.39 -25.84 23.23
CA ILE A 515 17.24 -24.65 23.35
C ILE A 515 18.36 -24.75 22.32
N ASN A 516 18.56 -23.72 21.50
CA ASN A 516 19.67 -23.67 20.54
C ASN A 516 21.04 -23.75 21.24
N HIS A 517 22.09 -24.11 20.50
CA HIS A 517 23.44 -24.00 21.03
C HIS A 517 23.92 -22.54 21.01
N ASN A 518 24.90 -22.19 21.86
CA ASN A 518 25.64 -20.92 21.69
C ASN A 518 26.39 -20.96 20.37
N ASN A 519 26.71 -19.82 19.75
CA ASN A 519 27.56 -19.80 18.55
C ASN A 519 29.01 -20.13 18.96
N PRO A 520 29.45 -21.42 19.01
CA PRO A 520 30.63 -21.80 19.76
C PRO A 520 31.93 -21.51 18.99
N THR A 521 31.81 -21.15 17.70
CA THR A 521 32.92 -21.04 16.75
C THR A 521 32.92 -19.73 15.95
N ASN A 522 32.06 -18.76 16.28
CA ASN A 522 31.77 -17.61 15.39
C ASN A 522 31.43 -18.09 13.98
N ASP A 523 30.57 -19.10 13.87
CA ASP A 523 30.07 -19.57 12.59
C ASP A 523 29.29 -18.43 11.90
N PRO A 524 29.71 -17.96 10.73
CA PRO A 524 28.99 -16.92 9.98
C PRO A 524 27.61 -17.39 9.50
N ALA A 525 27.33 -18.70 9.51
CA ALA A 525 26.02 -19.27 9.18
C ALA A 525 25.13 -19.55 10.42
N TYR A 526 25.53 -19.12 11.62
CA TYR A 526 24.71 -19.26 12.81
C TYR A 526 23.41 -18.45 12.69
N VAL A 527 22.28 -19.10 12.99
CA VAL A 527 20.98 -18.44 13.14
C VAL A 527 20.45 -18.65 14.57
N PRO A 528 19.90 -17.60 15.23
CA PRO A 528 19.38 -17.70 16.60
C PRO A 528 18.24 -18.73 16.76
N PHE A 529 17.40 -18.85 15.74
CA PHE A 529 16.27 -19.79 15.69
C PHE A 529 16.44 -20.76 14.52
N VAL A 530 16.12 -22.03 14.76
CA VAL A 530 16.14 -23.09 13.74
C VAL A 530 14.76 -23.71 13.68
N THR A 531 14.21 -23.82 12.47
CA THR A 531 12.95 -24.52 12.26
C THR A 531 13.14 -26.02 12.48
N MET A 532 12.47 -26.59 13.49
CA MET A 532 12.47 -28.03 13.72
C MET A 532 11.61 -28.73 12.67
N ALA A 533 12.14 -29.77 12.03
CA ALA A 533 11.40 -30.58 11.06
C ALA A 533 11.82 -32.05 11.12
N GLY A 534 10.90 -32.94 10.80
CA GLY A 534 11.14 -34.37 10.62
C GLY A 534 9.88 -35.21 10.83
N GLU A 535 9.95 -36.49 10.45
CA GLU A 535 8.81 -37.42 10.54
C GLU A 535 9.16 -38.67 11.33
N THR A 536 8.24 -39.12 12.18
CA THR A 536 8.28 -40.43 12.85
C THR A 536 6.99 -41.24 12.66
N ASN A 537 7.03 -42.54 12.92
CA ASN A 537 5.83 -43.37 13.01
C ASN A 537 5.97 -44.29 14.24
N PRO A 538 5.10 -44.16 15.26
CA PRO A 538 3.87 -43.35 15.32
C PRO A 538 4.11 -41.83 15.39
N LEU A 539 3.08 -41.05 15.05
CA LEU A 539 3.11 -39.58 15.07
C LEU A 539 3.39 -39.04 16.49
N PHE A 540 4.04 -37.88 16.57
CA PHE A 540 4.15 -37.13 17.82
C PHE A 540 2.77 -36.69 18.34
N THR A 541 2.59 -36.73 19.65
CA THR A 541 1.36 -36.33 20.35
C THR A 541 1.59 -35.19 21.34
N ILE A 542 2.86 -34.86 21.62
CA ILE A 542 3.24 -33.77 22.52
C ILE A 542 3.74 -32.56 21.71
N PRO A 543 3.34 -31.33 22.08
CA PRO A 543 3.76 -30.14 21.37
C PRO A 543 5.22 -29.78 21.70
N SER A 544 5.93 -29.23 20.72
CA SER A 544 7.37 -28.90 20.80
C SER A 544 7.66 -27.50 20.26
N VAL A 545 8.54 -26.75 20.92
CA VAL A 545 9.02 -25.43 20.48
C VAL A 545 10.54 -25.33 20.49
N PHE A 546 11.06 -24.39 19.70
CA PHE A 546 12.49 -24.08 19.64
C PHE A 546 12.77 -22.66 20.13
N THR A 547 13.67 -22.48 21.10
CA THR A 547 14.06 -21.14 21.57
C THR A 547 15.57 -20.90 21.36
N ASN A 548 15.96 -19.63 21.29
CA ASN A 548 17.35 -19.25 21.13
C ASN A 548 18.19 -19.57 22.38
N TYR A 549 19.51 -19.42 22.27
CA TYR A 549 20.42 -19.74 23.36
C TYR A 549 20.19 -18.84 24.59
N ASP A 550 20.07 -17.53 24.39
CA ASP A 550 20.00 -16.55 25.48
C ASP A 550 18.74 -16.73 26.34
N ASN A 551 17.56 -16.87 25.72
CA ASN A 551 16.32 -17.18 26.43
C ASN A 551 16.42 -18.52 27.15
N GLY A 552 17.02 -19.52 26.49
CA GLY A 552 17.26 -20.83 27.09
C GLY A 552 18.12 -20.76 28.36
N GLU A 553 19.21 -20.00 28.35
CA GLU A 553 20.07 -19.84 29.53
C GLU A 553 19.35 -19.12 30.69
N ILE A 554 18.50 -18.13 30.40
CA ILE A 554 17.67 -17.48 31.42
C ILE A 554 16.76 -18.50 32.12
N LEU A 555 16.07 -19.35 31.34
CA LEU A 555 15.21 -20.40 31.88
C LEU A 555 16.00 -21.41 32.72
N LEU A 556 17.14 -21.87 32.22
CA LEU A 556 18.00 -22.84 32.93
C LEU A 556 18.57 -22.27 34.23
N ALA A 557 18.99 -21.00 34.23
CA ALA A 557 19.47 -20.32 35.42
C ALA A 557 18.37 -20.17 36.47
N ALA A 558 17.13 -19.86 36.07
CA ALA A 558 15.99 -19.80 36.98
C ALA A 558 15.68 -21.16 37.60
N MET A 559 15.70 -22.24 36.81
CA MET A 559 15.51 -23.62 37.30
C MET A 559 16.56 -24.03 38.33
N GLN A 560 17.79 -23.56 38.17
CA GLN A 560 18.88 -23.87 39.10
C GLN A 560 18.84 -23.03 40.38
N ASN A 561 18.50 -21.75 40.27
CA ASN A 561 18.70 -20.78 41.36
C ASN A 561 17.41 -20.44 42.14
N GLU A 562 16.22 -20.61 41.54
CA GLU A 562 14.96 -20.15 42.11
C GLU A 562 13.95 -21.28 42.41
N GLY A 563 14.29 -22.52 42.05
CA GLY A 563 13.45 -23.71 42.26
C GLY A 563 12.57 -24.05 41.04
N PRO A 564 11.45 -24.76 41.22
CA PRO A 564 10.61 -25.22 40.11
C PRO A 564 10.04 -24.05 39.29
N VAL A 565 10.42 -23.99 38.02
CA VAL A 565 9.90 -23.02 37.03
C VAL A 565 8.68 -23.63 36.35
N SER A 566 7.54 -22.98 36.49
CA SER A 566 6.30 -23.29 35.78
C SER A 566 6.18 -22.40 34.55
N VAL A 567 5.92 -23.05 33.42
CA VAL A 567 5.73 -22.39 32.12
C VAL A 567 4.38 -22.80 31.55
N THR A 568 3.75 -21.86 30.85
CA THR A 568 2.65 -22.11 29.93
C THR A 568 3.17 -21.94 28.50
N LEU A 569 3.13 -23.02 27.73
CA LEU A 569 3.33 -22.98 26.28
C LEU A 569 2.00 -22.67 25.62
N GLN A 570 1.91 -21.56 24.91
CA GLN A 570 0.69 -21.08 24.27
C GLN A 570 1.01 -20.33 22.98
N VAL A 571 0.11 -20.41 22.00
CA VAL A 571 0.21 -19.55 20.81
C VAL A 571 -0.18 -18.13 21.20
N VAL A 572 0.54 -17.13 20.70
CA VAL A 572 0.24 -15.71 20.91
C VAL A 572 -0.45 -15.10 19.69
N ALA A 573 -0.12 -15.58 18.48
CA ALA A 573 -0.85 -15.28 17.25
C ALA A 573 -1.08 -16.57 16.45
N GLU A 574 -2.25 -17.19 16.62
CA GLU A 574 -2.67 -18.35 15.81
C GLU A 574 -3.25 -17.90 14.46
N TYR A 575 -3.69 -16.65 14.40
CA TYR A 575 -4.44 -16.08 13.30
C TYR A 575 -3.58 -15.08 12.53
N MET A 576 -3.90 -14.92 11.25
CA MET A 576 -3.30 -13.86 10.45
C MET A 576 -3.62 -12.50 11.06
N ILE A 577 -2.67 -11.58 10.95
CA ILE A 577 -2.77 -10.21 11.44
C ILE A 577 -3.43 -9.37 10.35
N ASP A 578 -4.51 -8.66 10.67
CA ASP A 578 -5.21 -7.83 9.69
C ASP A 578 -4.52 -6.48 9.51
N GLY A 579 -3.95 -6.25 8.32
CA GLY A 579 -3.24 -5.01 7.98
C GLY A 579 -4.14 -3.77 8.01
N SER A 580 -5.47 -3.93 7.92
CA SER A 580 -6.44 -2.83 7.99
C SER A 580 -6.51 -2.15 9.36
N PHE A 581 -5.95 -2.78 10.40
CA PHE A 581 -5.78 -2.18 11.72
C PHE A 581 -4.44 -1.45 11.91
N ASP A 582 -3.52 -1.55 10.95
CA ASP A 582 -2.30 -0.75 10.94
C ASP A 582 -2.57 0.54 10.16
N ASN A 583 -2.91 1.60 10.90
CA ASN A 583 -3.23 2.90 10.32
C ASN A 583 -2.04 3.50 9.54
N SER A 584 -0.80 3.11 9.86
CA SER A 584 0.38 3.56 9.10
C SER A 584 0.40 2.95 7.69
N ILE A 585 0.01 1.69 7.54
CA ILE A 585 -0.09 1.02 6.23
C ILE A 585 -1.24 1.60 5.42
N VAL A 586 -2.43 1.77 6.01
CA VAL A 586 -3.57 2.38 5.29
C VAL A 586 -3.23 3.80 4.80
N ALA A 587 -2.55 4.60 5.63
CA ALA A 587 -2.08 5.93 5.26
C ALA A 587 -0.96 5.90 4.21
N HIS A 588 -0.05 4.92 4.28
CA HIS A 588 0.98 4.69 3.25
C HIS A 588 0.34 4.45 1.89
N GLU A 589 -0.59 3.51 1.80
CA GLU A 589 -1.27 3.18 0.54
C GLU A 589 -2.02 4.39 -0.02
N TYR A 590 -2.76 5.12 0.82
CA TYR A 590 -3.43 6.36 0.38
C TYR A 590 -2.42 7.42 -0.09
N GLY A 591 -1.23 7.45 0.53
CA GLY A 591 -0.10 8.29 0.14
C GLY A 591 0.38 8.07 -1.29
N HIS A 592 0.32 6.83 -1.81
CA HIS A 592 0.56 6.55 -3.23
C HIS A 592 -0.47 7.26 -4.11
N GLY A 593 -1.74 7.23 -3.73
CA GLY A 593 -2.80 7.94 -4.43
C GLY A 593 -2.53 9.44 -4.54
N ILE A 594 -2.20 10.08 -3.41
CA ILE A 594 -1.92 11.52 -3.34
C ILE A 594 -0.71 11.88 -4.22
N SER A 595 0.40 11.16 -4.05
CA SER A 595 1.65 11.46 -4.75
C SER A 595 1.54 11.23 -6.26
N ASN A 596 0.85 10.17 -6.70
CA ASN A 596 0.61 9.90 -8.12
C ASN A 596 -0.35 10.90 -8.77
N ARG A 597 -1.40 11.37 -8.07
CA ARG A 597 -2.30 12.41 -8.61
C ARG A 597 -1.61 13.77 -8.74
N LEU A 598 -0.73 14.12 -7.80
CA LEU A 598 -0.07 15.43 -7.81
C LEU A 598 1.14 15.49 -8.76
N THR A 599 1.90 14.41 -8.89
CA THR A 599 3.10 14.37 -9.73
C THR A 599 2.73 14.32 -11.21
N GLY A 600 3.21 15.26 -12.01
CA GLY A 600 2.82 15.36 -13.43
C GLY A 600 1.41 15.94 -13.67
N GLY A 601 0.64 16.13 -12.59
CA GLY A 601 -0.73 16.64 -12.57
C GLY A 601 -1.77 15.52 -12.75
N ALA A 602 -2.95 15.68 -12.15
CA ALA A 602 -3.93 14.59 -11.96
C ALA A 602 -4.40 13.84 -13.22
N ALA A 603 -4.16 14.39 -14.42
CA ALA A 603 -4.43 13.71 -15.68
C ALA A 603 -3.37 12.65 -16.06
N SER A 604 -2.23 12.58 -15.35
CA SER A 604 -1.10 11.68 -15.65
C SER A 604 -0.55 11.09 -14.36
N THR A 605 -0.79 9.79 -14.13
CA THR A 605 -0.42 9.07 -12.90
C THR A 605 0.78 8.14 -13.07
N GLY A 606 1.41 8.12 -14.25
CA GLY A 606 2.60 7.29 -14.52
C GLY A 606 3.94 7.99 -14.23
N CYS A 607 3.95 9.03 -13.39
CA CYS A 607 5.09 9.94 -13.24
C CYS A 607 6.04 9.60 -12.08
N LEU A 608 5.80 8.51 -11.34
CA LEU A 608 6.60 8.10 -10.17
C LEU A 608 7.30 6.74 -10.33
N ASN A 609 7.54 6.31 -11.56
CA ASN A 609 8.28 5.07 -11.87
C ASN A 609 9.81 5.25 -11.86
N ASN A 610 10.35 6.19 -11.09
CA ASN A 610 11.77 6.49 -11.08
C ASN A 610 12.56 5.56 -10.14
N ALA A 611 13.84 5.34 -10.44
CA ALA A 611 14.68 4.38 -9.72
C ALA A 611 14.86 4.72 -8.23
N GLU A 612 14.77 6.00 -7.86
CA GLU A 612 14.90 6.45 -6.48
C GLU A 612 13.67 6.18 -5.60
N GLN A 613 12.54 5.71 -6.18
CA GLN A 613 11.34 5.28 -5.45
C GLN A 613 10.81 6.30 -4.41
N MET A 614 10.82 7.59 -4.75
CA MET A 614 10.33 8.64 -3.83
C MET A 614 8.85 8.46 -3.47
N GLY A 615 8.07 7.76 -4.31
CA GLY A 615 6.69 7.38 -4.01
C GLY A 615 6.57 6.62 -2.69
N GLU A 616 7.39 5.58 -2.48
CA GLU A 616 7.43 4.81 -1.23
C GLU A 616 7.80 5.69 -0.03
N GLY A 617 8.82 6.53 -0.17
CA GLY A 617 9.28 7.39 0.92
C GLY A 617 8.26 8.46 1.33
N TRP A 618 7.51 9.02 0.38
CA TRP A 618 6.40 9.94 0.69
C TRP A 618 5.24 9.21 1.36
N SER A 619 4.92 8.00 0.92
CA SER A 619 3.89 7.15 1.53
C SER A 619 4.21 6.81 2.99
N ASP A 620 5.46 6.40 3.29
CA ASP A 620 5.90 6.18 4.68
C ASP A 620 5.78 7.47 5.51
N TRP A 621 6.19 8.61 4.93
CA TRP A 621 6.06 9.91 5.59
C TRP A 621 4.61 10.24 5.93
N PHE A 622 3.65 9.98 5.04
CA PHE A 622 2.22 10.17 5.32
C PHE A 622 1.77 9.35 6.54
N GLY A 623 2.16 8.08 6.61
CA GLY A 623 1.89 7.21 7.75
C GLY A 623 2.47 7.75 9.06
N LEU A 624 3.77 8.07 9.06
CA LEU A 624 4.48 8.61 10.23
C LEU A 624 3.87 9.92 10.74
N MET A 625 3.50 10.82 9.83
CA MET A 625 2.92 12.12 10.19
C MET A 625 1.56 11.99 10.87
N LEU A 626 0.71 11.06 10.43
CA LEU A 626 -0.60 10.84 11.03
C LEU A 626 -0.55 10.09 12.36
N THR A 627 0.51 9.33 12.61
CA THR A 627 0.68 8.56 13.85
C THR A 627 1.68 9.20 14.82
N MET A 628 2.11 10.44 14.55
CA MET A 628 2.95 11.23 15.47
C MET A 628 2.18 11.64 16.73
N LYS A 629 2.81 11.52 17.89
CA LYS A 629 2.19 11.70 19.21
C LYS A 629 2.85 12.82 20.00
N PRO A 630 2.15 13.45 20.96
CA PRO A 630 2.78 14.37 21.89
C PRO A 630 3.90 13.70 22.66
N GLY A 631 5.12 14.22 22.52
CA GLY A 631 6.32 13.68 23.18
C GLY A 631 7.28 12.94 22.25
N ASP A 632 6.87 12.66 21.00
CA ASP A 632 7.79 12.13 19.98
C ASP A 632 8.90 13.16 19.70
N GLU A 633 10.14 12.69 19.65
CA GLU A 633 11.33 13.48 19.31
C GLU A 633 11.89 13.05 17.96
N GLY A 634 12.62 13.95 17.28
CA GLY A 634 13.21 13.63 15.98
C GLY A 634 14.25 12.49 16.03
N THR A 635 14.83 12.20 17.19
CA THR A 635 15.81 11.12 17.37
C THR A 635 15.17 9.77 17.68
N ASP A 636 13.85 9.72 17.93
CA ASP A 636 13.16 8.47 18.20
C ASP A 636 13.23 7.53 16.99
N ALA A 637 13.37 6.22 17.26
CA ALA A 637 13.35 5.19 16.24
C ALA A 637 11.89 4.81 15.91
N ARG A 638 11.45 5.09 14.69
CA ARG A 638 10.09 4.78 14.20
C ARG A 638 10.13 3.77 13.04
N GLY A 639 9.79 2.51 13.31
CA GLY A 639 9.59 1.50 12.26
C GLY A 639 8.25 1.65 11.55
N MET A 640 8.10 1.01 10.38
CA MET A 640 6.83 0.96 9.61
C MET A 640 6.26 -0.46 9.62
N GLY A 641 4.94 -0.62 9.80
CA GLY A 641 4.27 -1.93 9.76
C GLY A 641 4.70 -2.90 10.87
N THR A 642 5.10 -2.39 12.03
CA THR A 642 5.56 -3.22 13.16
C THR A 642 4.44 -4.13 13.69
N TYR A 643 3.19 -3.64 13.73
CA TYR A 643 2.06 -4.46 14.13
C TYR A 643 1.76 -5.57 13.13
N ALA A 644 1.69 -5.23 11.83
CA ALA A 644 1.39 -6.19 10.78
C ALA A 644 2.42 -7.34 10.72
N THR A 645 3.68 -7.06 11.05
CA THR A 645 4.75 -8.05 11.14
C THR A 645 4.89 -8.73 12.51
N GLY A 646 4.02 -8.40 13.48
CA GLY A 646 4.05 -8.95 14.84
C GLY A 646 5.28 -8.56 15.65
N GLN A 647 5.94 -7.45 15.31
CA GLN A 647 7.06 -6.88 16.06
C GLN A 647 6.55 -6.01 17.24
N PRO A 648 7.37 -5.78 18.28
CA PRO A 648 7.07 -4.76 19.28
C PRO A 648 6.96 -3.37 18.63
N THR A 649 6.35 -2.41 19.34
CA THR A 649 6.19 -1.02 18.86
C THR A 649 7.50 -0.28 18.57
N THR A 650 8.62 -0.78 19.08
CA THR A 650 9.99 -0.27 18.84
C THR A 650 10.75 -1.10 17.81
N GLY A 651 10.06 -2.02 17.11
CA GLY A 651 10.65 -2.85 16.07
C GLY A 651 11.09 -2.04 14.85
N VAL A 652 11.96 -2.62 14.03
CA VAL A 652 12.39 -2.03 12.76
C VAL A 652 11.24 -1.97 11.75
N GLY A 653 10.30 -2.92 11.85
CA GLY A 653 9.20 -3.06 10.91
C GLY A 653 9.68 -3.65 9.58
N ILE A 654 9.19 -3.09 8.48
CA ILE A 654 9.38 -3.60 7.11
C ILE A 654 10.46 -2.88 6.30
N ARG A 655 11.13 -1.87 6.87
CA ARG A 655 12.18 -1.09 6.19
C ARG A 655 13.56 -1.54 6.67
N ASN A 656 14.60 -1.15 5.94
CA ASN A 656 15.98 -1.54 6.26
C ASN A 656 16.50 -0.92 7.57
N ALA A 657 15.95 0.23 7.96
CA ALA A 657 16.21 0.89 9.24
C ALA A 657 14.96 1.67 9.68
N PRO A 658 14.77 1.92 10.99
CA PRO A 658 13.74 2.82 11.48
C PRO A 658 13.97 4.25 10.96
N TYR A 659 12.92 5.04 10.83
CA TYR A 659 13.06 6.48 10.62
C TYR A 659 13.55 7.15 11.89
N SER A 660 14.63 7.93 11.79
CA SER A 660 15.19 8.74 12.87
C SER A 660 16.12 9.82 12.29
N THR A 661 16.30 10.92 13.03
CA THR A 661 17.36 11.91 12.75
C THR A 661 18.71 11.55 13.40
N ASP A 662 18.75 10.51 14.24
CA ASP A 662 19.99 9.98 14.79
C ASP A 662 20.66 9.02 13.79
N PHE A 663 21.84 9.39 13.31
CA PHE A 663 22.64 8.59 12.40
C PHE A 663 23.17 7.28 13.03
N ALA A 664 23.08 7.13 14.35
CA ALA A 664 23.34 5.83 14.99
C ALA A 664 22.19 4.83 14.80
N VAL A 665 20.98 5.32 14.55
CA VAL A 665 19.76 4.53 14.30
C VAL A 665 19.54 4.33 12.80
N ASN A 666 19.73 5.39 12.01
CA ASN A 666 19.56 5.37 10.56
C ASN A 666 20.63 6.24 9.88
N ASP A 667 21.61 5.59 9.24
CA ASP A 667 22.73 6.25 8.55
C ASP A 667 22.54 6.36 7.04
N PHE A 668 21.35 6.07 6.51
CA PHE A 668 21.07 6.14 5.07
C PHE A 668 21.20 7.58 4.55
N THR A 669 21.87 7.70 3.40
CA THR A 669 22.15 8.94 2.69
C THR A 669 21.72 8.84 1.23
N TYR A 670 21.76 9.96 0.51
CA TYR A 670 21.49 9.95 -0.93
C TYR A 670 22.49 9.12 -1.74
N ASN A 671 23.69 8.82 -1.20
CA ASN A 671 24.64 7.96 -1.92
C ASN A 671 24.21 6.48 -1.94
N ASP A 672 23.38 6.07 -0.99
CA ASP A 672 22.90 4.68 -0.87
C ASP A 672 21.90 4.31 -1.98
N THR A 673 21.27 5.31 -2.62
CA THR A 673 20.42 5.09 -3.80
C THR A 673 21.19 4.64 -5.04
N ASN A 674 22.53 4.74 -5.03
CA ASN A 674 23.38 4.19 -6.09
C ASN A 674 23.49 2.66 -6.02
N ASP A 675 23.07 2.04 -4.91
CA ASP A 675 22.99 0.59 -4.75
C ASP A 675 21.54 0.17 -4.62
N THR A 676 20.96 -0.27 -5.74
CA THR A 676 19.56 -0.71 -5.80
C THR A 676 19.25 -1.91 -4.90
N ALA A 677 20.26 -2.61 -4.36
CA ALA A 677 20.04 -3.68 -3.38
C ALA A 677 19.69 -3.14 -1.98
N ASN A 678 19.99 -1.87 -1.68
CA ASN A 678 19.75 -1.26 -0.38
C ASN A 678 18.56 -0.27 -0.37
N VAL A 679 17.90 -0.09 -1.51
CA VAL A 679 16.68 0.70 -1.63
C VAL A 679 15.50 -0.24 -1.44
N ALA A 680 14.67 0.00 -0.42
CA ALA A 680 13.41 -0.71 -0.28
C ALA A 680 12.55 -0.40 -1.53
N ALA A 681 12.22 -1.44 -2.28
CA ALA A 681 11.48 -1.33 -3.53
C ALA A 681 10.08 -1.94 -3.38
N PRO A 682 9.09 -1.40 -4.13
CA PRO A 682 7.75 -1.99 -4.23
C PRO A 682 7.71 -3.42 -4.79
#